data_AF-A0A9K3LPC2-F1
#
_entry.id   AF-A0A9K3LPC2-F1
#
_cell.length_a   1.000
_cell.length_b   1.000
_cell.length_c   1.000
_cell.angle_alpha   90.00
_cell.angle_beta   90.00
_cell.angle_gamma   90.00
#
_symmetry.space_group_name_H-M   'P 1'
#
loop_
_entity.id
_entity.type
_entity.pdbx_description
1 polymer ?
#
loop_
_entity_poly.entity_id
_entity_poly.type
_entity_poly.pdbx_seq_one_letter_code
_entity_poly.pdbx_strand_id
1 'polypeptide(L)'
;MNFGPLSKSSMASKRFPYAVLAVAATSAIGWTASQEDKASAISHTSGDESVSAVNQAHDNNRPPLNSQPKATAQIINHHLPAMASIEFLSTTQRRCLCDAIHDNSPPSPTSPSSPWSSLRDAFLPRRGTVEKLEQLKTQGTAADKYEWDKDHPVGQGAYSRVFRATVKDAPDEVVALKQISKQYTNDQSFQQEMEAMLHVQESGGHPHLISLHEHFETDDSFILVLDFIQGGELFDHLIENGAYSEMDASRITREVASALNFLHGIGIVHADLKPENILLSTTRRGDSVTKVADFGTAVFVETNSRDDNKRDDDGRIKSRTSIQQVYGAPTPAYCPPGSIQRTEPIQPATDMWALGVIVFIMLTGCHPYDVSGKATDEEIEANIKNKWYAIPIHNRKVAGHLSLSAKDLIIKLMDRNPKKRMTAYEMLQHPWVRGETATTAIIAGSDKRLSDYRGFKSKLQAKFFENAIKWSDKEGSNGSARKLSLIERAFRSFDADERGFLSTKDFMDDDGKDVQDIEEGGGPAINMTDFKSLLSENVENKYFPSGHVVYREGSTGNSMYFIESGTVEVITDGTRALRTGGDFFGEGALLSADKTRSATVKCQTPVHALEISREYFEKYISYSETGLYLILKEKDKIRKRNRAKTILRMQKDLKTVAIPRRGHVFKNGDEGNSLFIMESGQVDVEIKGKTIFSCFPGNIIGEYSVLTGNRRNCDAKCVSKEGCVVQELPGHHFRKLLETSPSIRESLRELQMRREFKKAVVNRTRKEFPYENPEKAFEAADLEQVGQLDKESIAKLMRELNPEYTDEEIDEVVQSLDLTDSGVITFASMKKALIGDKQASASM
;
A
#
# COMPACT_ATOMS: atom_id res chain seq x y z
N MET A 1 11.97 -34.06 56.20
CA MET A 1 11.94 -34.06 57.68
C MET A 1 12.14 -32.63 58.17
N ASN A 2 11.56 -32.27 59.32
CA ASN A 2 11.65 -30.94 59.96
C ASN A 2 13.11 -30.63 60.39
N PHE A 3 13.56 -29.41 60.75
CA PHE A 3 12.91 -28.21 61.32
C PHE A 3 13.61 -26.90 60.86
N GLY A 4 12.95 -25.74 61.03
CA GLY A 4 13.61 -24.40 61.09
C GLY A 4 13.80 -23.93 62.54
N PRO A 5 13.74 -22.61 62.90
CA PRO A 5 13.74 -21.40 62.07
C PRO A 5 14.61 -20.22 62.66
N LEU A 6 14.42 -18.99 62.14
CA LEU A 6 14.65 -17.60 62.69
C LEU A 6 15.51 -16.74 61.73
N SER A 7 14.94 -15.81 60.92
CA SER A 7 14.46 -14.44 61.24
C SER A 7 15.58 -13.44 61.57
N LYS A 8 15.67 -12.19 61.08
CA LYS A 8 14.78 -11.22 60.37
C LYS A 8 15.71 -10.13 59.74
N SER A 9 15.37 -9.19 58.85
CA SER A 9 14.16 -8.72 58.11
C SER A 9 14.68 -8.02 56.81
N SER A 10 13.98 -7.23 55.96
CA SER A 10 12.61 -6.69 55.89
C SER A 10 12.22 -6.38 54.41
N MET A 11 10.94 -6.08 54.14
CA MET A 11 10.42 -5.50 52.89
C MET A 11 9.03 -4.89 53.16
N ALA A 12 8.64 -3.83 52.45
CA ALA A 12 7.33 -3.17 52.61
C ALA A 12 6.46 -3.30 51.36
N SER A 13 5.20 -3.72 51.54
CA SER A 13 4.16 -3.70 50.50
C SER A 13 2.75 -3.59 51.09
N LYS A 14 1.87 -2.79 50.46
CA LYS A 14 0.38 -2.78 50.57
C LYS A 14 -0.12 -2.19 49.23
N ARG A 15 -0.97 -2.81 48.39
CA ARG A 15 -2.36 -3.32 48.53
C ARG A 15 -3.41 -2.26 48.86
N PHE A 16 -4.41 -2.11 47.98
CA PHE A 16 -5.80 -1.70 48.28
C PHE A 16 -6.81 -2.45 47.35
N PRO A 17 -8.12 -2.57 47.70
CA PRO A 17 -9.00 -3.64 47.15
C PRO A 17 -10.39 -3.21 46.58
N TYR A 18 -11.04 -4.19 45.92
CA TYR A 18 -12.48 -4.51 45.74
C TYR A 18 -13.67 -3.51 45.97
N ALA A 19 -14.56 -3.51 44.96
CA ALA A 19 -16.03 -3.76 44.97
C ALA A 19 -17.13 -2.69 45.22
N VAL A 20 -17.93 -2.47 44.16
CA VAL A 20 -19.42 -2.48 44.03
C VAL A 20 -20.33 -1.81 45.07
N LEU A 21 -21.13 -0.81 44.63
CA LEU A 21 -22.58 -0.68 44.90
C LEU A 21 -23.26 0.32 43.92
N ALA A 22 -24.60 0.34 43.87
CA ALA A 22 -25.41 1.02 42.85
C ALA A 22 -26.57 1.86 43.47
N VAL A 23 -27.41 2.45 42.59
CA VAL A 23 -28.81 2.95 42.78
C VAL A 23 -29.02 4.48 42.90
N ALA A 24 -29.80 5.03 41.93
CA ALA A 24 -30.75 6.18 41.97
C ALA A 24 -30.29 7.58 42.50
N ALA A 25 -31.05 8.68 42.38
CA ALA A 25 -31.90 9.27 41.31
C ALA A 25 -32.32 10.71 41.76
N THR A 26 -32.95 11.48 40.85
CA THR A 26 -33.84 12.64 41.12
C THR A 26 -33.33 13.96 41.76
N SER A 27 -33.47 15.06 40.99
CA SER A 27 -33.89 16.44 41.37
C SER A 27 -33.05 17.29 42.34
N ALA A 28 -33.07 18.64 42.36
CA ALA A 28 -33.45 19.72 41.42
C ALA A 28 -33.10 21.10 42.06
N ILE A 29 -33.35 22.23 41.37
CA ILE A 29 -33.26 23.64 41.85
C ILE A 29 -31.79 24.16 42.00
N GLY A 30 -31.40 25.37 41.60
CA GLY A 30 -32.09 26.49 40.93
C GLY A 30 -31.40 27.84 41.28
N TRP A 31 -31.86 28.96 40.67
CA TRP A 31 -31.37 30.38 40.77
C TRP A 31 -30.26 30.79 39.77
N THR A 32 -30.23 32.01 39.19
CA THR A 32 -31.28 33.02 38.84
C THR A 32 -30.71 34.05 37.83
N ALA A 33 -31.55 34.47 36.87
CA ALA A 33 -31.63 35.78 36.17
C ALA A 33 -30.40 36.71 36.02
N SER A 34 -30.16 37.19 34.78
CA SER A 34 -30.41 38.60 34.40
C SER A 34 -30.24 38.87 32.89
N GLN A 35 -31.21 39.63 32.39
CA GLN A 35 -31.32 40.44 31.16
C GLN A 35 -30.03 41.13 30.69
N GLU A 36 -29.77 41.15 29.37
CA GLU A 36 -30.18 42.16 28.36
C GLU A 36 -29.65 43.58 28.64
N ASP A 37 -28.91 44.13 27.67
CA ASP A 37 -29.21 45.49 27.20
C ASP A 37 -28.71 45.77 25.77
N LYS A 38 -29.29 46.78 25.11
CA LYS A 38 -29.06 47.16 23.70
C LYS A 38 -28.55 48.59 23.56
N ALA A 39 -27.85 48.84 22.44
CA ALA A 39 -27.60 50.17 21.85
C ALA A 39 -26.69 51.11 22.70
N SER A 40 -26.14 52.20 22.19
CA SER A 40 -26.29 52.89 20.89
C SER A 40 -24.97 53.55 20.44
N ALA A 41 -24.96 54.10 19.22
CA ALA A 41 -23.83 54.78 18.57
C ALA A 41 -23.19 55.94 19.35
N ILE A 42 -21.95 56.31 18.96
CA ILE A 42 -21.50 57.70 18.77
C ILE A 42 -20.39 57.78 17.70
N SER A 43 -20.31 58.94 17.07
CA SER A 43 -19.50 59.33 15.90
C SER A 43 -17.98 59.31 16.07
N HIS A 44 -17.27 59.24 14.94
CA HIS A 44 -16.20 60.21 14.65
C HIS A 44 -16.09 60.58 13.16
N THR A 45 -16.00 61.89 12.93
CA THR A 45 -15.47 62.60 11.75
C THR A 45 -13.96 62.33 11.60
N SER A 46 -13.25 62.60 10.49
CA SER A 46 -13.50 63.13 9.14
C SER A 46 -12.17 63.04 8.38
N GLY A 47 -12.18 62.92 7.04
CA GLY A 47 -10.94 62.98 6.24
C GLY A 47 -11.21 62.82 4.76
N ASP A 48 -11.24 63.94 4.03
CA ASP A 48 -11.36 63.96 2.57
C ASP A 48 -10.09 63.43 1.90
N GLU A 49 -10.25 62.69 0.81
CA GLU A 49 -9.54 63.03 -0.43
C GLU A 49 -10.36 62.58 -1.64
N SER A 50 -10.50 63.48 -2.61
CA SER A 50 -11.41 63.33 -3.75
C SER A 50 -10.67 63.49 -5.07
N VAL A 51 -10.86 62.56 -6.01
CA VAL A 51 -10.60 62.79 -7.45
C VAL A 51 -11.66 62.09 -8.31
N SER A 52 -12.30 62.89 -9.17
CA SER A 52 -13.15 62.60 -10.34
C SER A 52 -13.03 61.19 -10.97
N ALA A 53 -14.11 60.42 -11.20
CA ALA A 53 -15.28 60.66 -12.08
C ALA A 53 -15.10 60.21 -13.55
N VAL A 54 -16.15 59.63 -14.15
CA VAL A 54 -16.74 59.94 -15.49
C VAL A 54 -17.71 58.83 -15.95
N ASN A 55 -18.98 59.22 -16.15
CA ASN A 55 -20.00 58.73 -17.11
C ASN A 55 -20.46 57.24 -17.08
N GLN A 56 -21.77 56.97 -16.84
CA GLN A 56 -22.94 57.11 -17.75
C GLN A 56 -22.97 56.03 -18.86
N ALA A 57 -24.11 55.44 -19.26
CA ALA A 57 -25.50 55.50 -18.75
C ALA A 57 -26.39 54.43 -19.44
N HIS A 58 -27.64 54.32 -18.95
CA HIS A 58 -28.85 53.80 -19.65
C HIS A 58 -28.87 52.30 -20.09
N ASP A 59 -30.02 51.62 -20.20
CA ASP A 59 -31.40 52.07 -19.95
C ASP A 59 -32.34 50.99 -19.39
N ASN A 60 -33.53 51.45 -19.00
CA ASN A 60 -34.65 50.68 -18.45
C ASN A 60 -35.40 49.85 -19.51
N ASN A 61 -36.01 48.72 -19.10
CA ASN A 61 -37.47 48.54 -19.25
C ASN A 61 -38.04 47.25 -18.60
N ARG A 62 -38.98 47.47 -17.67
CA ARG A 62 -40.22 46.69 -17.43
C ARG A 62 -41.38 47.58 -17.96
N PRO A 63 -42.64 47.13 -18.20
CA PRO A 63 -43.41 46.18 -17.38
C PRO A 63 -44.34 45.22 -18.22
N PRO A 64 -45.63 44.93 -17.91
CA PRO A 64 -46.01 43.59 -17.39
C PRO A 64 -47.26 42.94 -18.03
N LEU A 65 -47.87 41.97 -17.32
CA LEU A 65 -49.26 41.44 -17.39
C LEU A 65 -49.59 40.26 -18.35
N ASN A 66 -49.79 39.09 -17.72
CA ASN A 66 -51.08 38.39 -17.58
C ASN A 66 -51.89 37.96 -18.84
N SER A 67 -51.99 36.65 -19.10
CA SER A 67 -53.28 35.93 -19.33
C SER A 67 -53.10 34.44 -19.68
N GLN A 68 -54.02 33.58 -19.22
CA GLN A 68 -54.27 32.26 -19.83
C GLN A 68 -55.19 32.43 -21.05
N PRO A 69 -55.24 31.41 -21.93
CA PRO A 69 -56.52 30.72 -22.05
C PRO A 69 -56.43 29.19 -22.15
N LYS A 70 -57.55 28.53 -21.84
CA LYS A 70 -57.81 27.10 -22.09
C LYS A 70 -58.54 26.91 -23.42
N ALA A 71 -58.18 25.87 -24.19
CA ALA A 71 -59.11 24.98 -24.91
C ALA A 71 -58.30 23.84 -25.58
N THR A 72 -58.79 22.67 -26.00
CA THR A 72 -59.87 21.69 -25.68
C THR A 72 -59.73 20.61 -26.79
N ALA A 73 -60.17 19.36 -26.54
CA ALA A 73 -60.37 18.27 -27.53
C ALA A 73 -59.11 17.53 -28.06
N GLN A 74 -59.13 16.22 -28.36
CA GLN A 74 -60.13 15.14 -28.12
C GLN A 74 -59.46 13.74 -28.22
N ILE A 75 -59.97 12.76 -27.44
CA ILE A 75 -60.31 11.33 -27.77
C ILE A 75 -59.46 10.65 -28.89
N ILE A 76 -58.82 9.49 -28.68
CA ILE A 76 -59.43 8.13 -28.59
C ILE A 76 -58.65 7.23 -27.62
N ASN A 77 -59.36 6.43 -26.82
CA ASN A 77 -58.81 5.28 -26.11
C ASN A 77 -59.87 4.16 -26.07
N HIS A 78 -59.55 2.93 -26.48
CA HIS A 78 -60.53 1.84 -26.62
C HIS A 78 -60.40 0.74 -25.55
N HIS A 79 -61.56 0.31 -25.09
CA HIS A 79 -61.89 -0.57 -23.96
C HIS A 79 -61.16 -1.92 -23.81
N LEU A 80 -60.88 -2.27 -22.55
CA LEU A 80 -60.89 -3.64 -21.99
C LEU A 80 -62.31 -4.25 -22.01
N PRO A 81 -62.47 -5.58 -21.87
CA PRO A 81 -62.92 -6.05 -20.56
C PRO A 81 -62.30 -7.38 -20.11
N ALA A 82 -62.54 -7.73 -18.84
CA ALA A 82 -62.08 -8.96 -18.17
C ALA A 82 -63.26 -9.79 -17.65
N MET A 83 -62.93 -10.94 -17.04
CA MET A 83 -63.77 -11.83 -16.20
C MET A 83 -64.75 -12.81 -16.88
N ALA A 84 -64.50 -14.10 -16.64
CA ALA A 84 -65.52 -15.13 -16.38
C ALA A 84 -64.93 -16.20 -15.45
N SER A 85 -65.77 -16.89 -14.68
CA SER A 85 -65.41 -17.75 -13.53
C SER A 85 -65.99 -19.17 -13.66
N ILE A 86 -65.81 -20.01 -12.62
CA ILE A 86 -66.55 -21.28 -12.33
C ILE A 86 -66.00 -22.48 -13.16
N GLU A 87 -65.87 -23.73 -12.68
CA GLU A 87 -66.59 -24.52 -11.66
C GLU A 87 -65.71 -25.55 -10.91
N PHE A 88 -66.23 -26.19 -9.84
CA PHE A 88 -65.50 -27.18 -9.02
C PHE A 88 -66.41 -28.35 -8.57
N LEU A 89 -66.25 -29.54 -9.17
CA LEU A 89 -66.86 -30.84 -8.80
C LEU A 89 -66.00 -31.98 -9.39
N SER A 90 -65.92 -33.22 -8.89
CA SER A 90 -66.05 -33.78 -7.53
C SER A 90 -65.59 -35.26 -7.53
N THR A 91 -65.18 -35.79 -6.35
CA THR A 91 -65.36 -37.20 -5.91
C THR A 91 -64.62 -38.41 -6.57
N THR A 92 -63.86 -39.14 -5.71
CA THR A 92 -64.10 -40.57 -5.35
C THR A 92 -63.15 -41.72 -5.82
N GLN A 93 -62.48 -42.32 -4.80
CA GLN A 93 -62.08 -43.74 -4.58
C GLN A 93 -61.25 -44.56 -5.61
N ARG A 94 -60.14 -45.15 -5.11
CA ARG A 94 -59.97 -46.57 -4.68
C ARG A 94 -58.60 -46.71 -3.96
N ARG A 95 -58.47 -47.37 -2.78
CA ARG A 95 -58.38 -48.83 -2.49
C ARG A 95 -57.15 -49.51 -3.16
N CYS A 96 -56.36 -50.40 -2.52
CA CYS A 96 -56.30 -50.92 -1.13
C CYS A 96 -55.07 -51.87 -0.95
N LEU A 97 -54.92 -52.50 0.23
CA LEU A 97 -53.94 -53.54 0.67
C LEU A 97 -52.52 -53.00 0.98
N CYS A 98 -51.88 -53.14 2.17
CA CYS A 98 -51.77 -54.22 3.20
C CYS A 98 -50.74 -55.32 2.83
N ASP A 99 -50.01 -55.99 3.74
CA ASP A 99 -50.00 -55.99 5.23
C ASP A 99 -48.67 -56.59 5.79
N ALA A 100 -48.56 -56.71 7.13
CA ALA A 100 -47.73 -57.66 7.91
C ALA A 100 -46.22 -57.37 8.25
N ILE A 101 -45.64 -57.74 9.42
CA ILE A 101 -46.12 -57.92 10.83
C ILE A 101 -44.92 -58.26 11.79
N HIS A 102 -44.94 -57.80 13.07
CA HIS A 102 -44.21 -58.31 14.28
C HIS A 102 -42.64 -58.36 14.35
N ASP A 103 -41.94 -58.23 15.51
CA ASP A 103 -42.30 -57.79 16.89
C ASP A 103 -41.06 -57.40 17.79
N ASN A 104 -41.28 -56.52 18.78
CA ASN A 104 -40.62 -56.28 20.09
C ASN A 104 -39.08 -56.04 20.36
N SER A 105 -38.73 -54.75 20.59
CA SER A 105 -38.16 -54.14 21.85
C SER A 105 -36.73 -54.48 22.41
N PRO A 106 -36.08 -53.59 23.22
CA PRO A 106 -35.65 -52.18 22.97
C PRO A 106 -34.15 -51.92 23.34
N PRO A 107 -33.45 -50.85 22.87
CA PRO A 107 -33.23 -49.68 23.76
C PRO A 107 -32.88 -48.29 23.12
N SER A 108 -33.04 -47.23 23.92
CA SER A 108 -32.36 -45.90 23.86
C SER A 108 -32.61 -44.93 22.67
N PRO A 109 -32.68 -43.60 22.91
CA PRO A 109 -33.00 -42.62 21.87
C PRO A 109 -31.75 -42.18 21.09
N THR A 110 -31.64 -42.62 19.84
CA THR A 110 -30.78 -41.99 18.83
C THR A 110 -31.64 -41.20 17.85
N SER A 111 -31.24 -39.96 17.56
CA SER A 111 -31.97 -39.07 16.65
C SER A 111 -31.93 -39.57 15.20
N PRO A 112 -33.06 -39.64 14.48
CA PRO A 112 -33.06 -40.01 13.07
C PRO A 112 -32.28 -39.01 12.21
N SER A 113 -31.53 -39.52 11.24
CA SER A 113 -30.81 -38.75 10.24
C SER A 113 -31.76 -37.84 9.44
N SER A 114 -31.47 -36.54 9.47
CA SER A 114 -32.24 -35.52 8.74
C SER A 114 -32.07 -35.68 7.22
N PRO A 115 -33.12 -35.51 6.38
CA PRO A 115 -33.08 -35.76 4.93
C PRO A 115 -32.40 -34.62 4.12
N TRP A 116 -31.20 -34.20 4.56
CA TRP A 116 -30.44 -33.07 4.01
C TRP A 116 -29.19 -33.49 3.23
N SER A 117 -29.10 -34.76 2.82
CA SER A 117 -27.99 -35.29 2.02
C SER A 117 -28.15 -35.14 0.50
N SER A 118 -29.34 -34.77 0.00
CA SER A 118 -29.68 -34.80 -1.44
C SER A 118 -29.93 -33.42 -2.08
N LEU A 119 -29.48 -32.33 -1.45
CA LEU A 119 -29.55 -30.96 -1.99
C LEU A 119 -28.15 -30.37 -2.19
N ARG A 120 -27.30 -31.04 -2.99
CA ARG A 120 -25.96 -30.57 -3.38
C ARG A 120 -25.79 -30.20 -4.85
N ASP A 121 -26.73 -30.60 -5.72
CA ASP A 121 -26.49 -30.65 -7.16
C ASP A 121 -27.30 -29.60 -7.95
N ALA A 122 -27.05 -28.31 -7.66
CA ALA A 122 -27.66 -27.18 -8.37
C ALA A 122 -26.68 -26.08 -8.80
N PHE A 123 -25.38 -26.30 -8.62
CA PHE A 123 -24.30 -25.61 -9.35
C PHE A 123 -23.48 -26.69 -10.08
N LEU A 124 -22.71 -26.31 -11.09
CA LEU A 124 -21.54 -27.13 -11.43
C LEU A 124 -20.67 -27.22 -10.15
N PRO A 125 -20.17 -28.41 -9.76
CA PRO A 125 -19.25 -28.50 -8.64
C PRO A 125 -18.03 -27.60 -8.89
N ARG A 126 -17.23 -27.27 -7.87
CA ARG A 126 -16.05 -26.35 -7.93
C ARG A 126 -14.96 -26.71 -8.97
N ARG A 127 -15.16 -27.77 -9.76
CA ARG A 127 -14.38 -28.13 -10.94
C ARG A 127 -14.87 -27.44 -12.23
N GLY A 128 -16.14 -27.04 -12.31
CA GLY A 128 -16.83 -26.65 -13.55
C GLY A 128 -16.20 -25.49 -14.33
N THR A 129 -15.77 -24.42 -13.67
CA THR A 129 -15.11 -23.29 -14.36
C THR A 129 -13.72 -23.68 -14.85
N VAL A 130 -13.01 -24.54 -14.09
CA VAL A 130 -11.70 -25.09 -14.50
C VAL A 130 -11.89 -26.05 -15.68
N GLU A 131 -12.88 -26.93 -15.63
CA GLU A 131 -13.28 -27.81 -16.75
C GLU A 131 -13.70 -26.99 -17.98
N LYS A 132 -14.43 -25.86 -17.80
CA LYS A 132 -14.80 -24.94 -18.90
C LYS A 132 -13.57 -24.25 -19.49
N LEU A 133 -12.59 -23.84 -18.69
CA LEU A 133 -11.31 -23.33 -19.18
C LEU A 133 -10.52 -24.39 -19.96
N GLU A 134 -10.39 -25.60 -19.41
CA GLU A 134 -9.69 -26.73 -20.05
C GLU A 134 -10.33 -27.12 -21.39
N GLN A 135 -11.65 -26.98 -21.52
CA GLN A 135 -12.41 -27.24 -22.75
C GLN A 135 -12.32 -26.10 -23.77
N LEU A 136 -12.39 -24.84 -23.32
CA LEU A 136 -12.37 -23.65 -24.19
C LEU A 136 -10.97 -23.12 -24.49
N LYS A 137 -9.90 -23.74 -23.97
CA LYS A 137 -8.52 -23.27 -24.16
C LYS A 137 -8.13 -23.23 -25.63
N THR A 138 -7.30 -22.24 -25.95
CA THR A 138 -6.70 -22.11 -27.26
C THR A 138 -5.76 -23.28 -27.54
N GLN A 139 -5.82 -23.83 -28.75
CA GLN A 139 -4.91 -24.89 -29.20
C GLN A 139 -3.50 -24.33 -29.40
N GLY A 140 -2.49 -25.13 -29.03
CA GLY A 140 -1.09 -24.69 -28.96
C GLY A 140 -0.75 -24.03 -27.61
N THR A 141 0.31 -23.22 -27.59
CA THR A 141 0.79 -22.53 -26.38
C THR A 141 0.80 -21.02 -26.58
N ALA A 142 0.72 -20.26 -25.48
CA ALA A 142 0.88 -18.81 -25.52
C ALA A 142 2.23 -18.40 -26.16
N ALA A 143 3.27 -19.21 -25.96
CA ALA A 143 4.60 -19.01 -26.52
C ALA A 143 4.70 -19.25 -28.03
N ASP A 144 3.66 -19.81 -28.67
CA ASP A 144 3.60 -19.92 -30.13
C ASP A 144 3.17 -18.60 -30.77
N LYS A 145 2.12 -17.94 -30.23
CA LYS A 145 1.54 -16.69 -30.76
C LYS A 145 2.15 -15.39 -30.22
N TYR A 146 2.61 -15.38 -28.96
CA TYR A 146 2.99 -14.17 -28.24
C TYR A 146 4.47 -14.19 -27.86
N GLU A 147 5.07 -13.00 -27.77
CA GLU A 147 6.43 -12.77 -27.28
C GLU A 147 6.40 -11.86 -26.05
N TRP A 148 7.05 -12.28 -24.96
CA TRP A 148 7.11 -11.53 -23.70
C TRP A 148 8.33 -11.92 -22.86
N ASP A 149 8.73 -11.02 -21.98
CA ASP A 149 9.75 -11.26 -20.97
C ASP A 149 9.15 -12.06 -19.80
N LYS A 150 9.56 -13.32 -19.62
CA LYS A 150 9.04 -14.23 -18.58
C LYS A 150 9.58 -13.92 -17.18
N ASP A 151 10.65 -13.14 -17.09
CA ASP A 151 11.34 -12.80 -15.84
C ASP A 151 10.89 -11.44 -15.29
N HIS A 152 10.35 -10.57 -16.17
CA HIS A 152 9.88 -9.22 -15.85
C HIS A 152 8.36 -9.05 -16.07
N PRO A 153 7.52 -9.38 -15.07
CA PRO A 153 6.11 -9.02 -15.10
C PRO A 153 5.93 -7.50 -14.94
N VAL A 154 4.88 -6.95 -15.56
CA VAL A 154 4.42 -5.54 -15.49
C VAL A 154 3.30 -5.35 -14.45
N GLY A 155 3.14 -6.33 -13.58
CA GLY A 155 2.12 -6.38 -12.55
C GLY A 155 2.17 -7.74 -11.86
N GLN A 156 2.06 -7.74 -10.54
CA GLN A 156 2.01 -8.97 -9.77
C GLN A 156 0.94 -8.82 -8.69
N GLY A 157 0.11 -9.84 -8.55
CA GLY A 157 -0.99 -9.89 -7.57
C GLY A 157 -1.01 -11.26 -6.91
N ALA A 158 -1.69 -11.37 -5.76
CA ALA A 158 -1.54 -12.47 -4.81
C ALA A 158 -1.45 -13.89 -5.42
N TYR A 159 -2.24 -14.15 -6.46
CA TYR A 159 -2.33 -15.42 -7.19
C TYR A 159 -1.87 -15.37 -8.67
N SER A 160 -1.41 -14.23 -9.20
CA SER A 160 -1.12 -14.04 -10.63
C SER A 160 0.07 -13.13 -10.96
N ARG A 161 0.69 -13.35 -12.12
CA ARG A 161 1.72 -12.48 -12.73
C ARG A 161 1.18 -11.96 -14.05
N VAL A 162 1.25 -10.65 -14.27
CA VAL A 162 0.84 -10.00 -15.54
C VAL A 162 2.09 -9.63 -16.32
N PHE A 163 2.17 -10.00 -17.60
CA PHE A 163 3.27 -9.64 -18.49
C PHE A 163 2.76 -8.80 -19.65
N ARG A 164 3.53 -7.79 -20.07
CA ARG A 164 3.31 -7.13 -21.36
C ARG A 164 3.86 -8.05 -22.46
N ALA A 165 3.04 -8.37 -23.44
CA ALA A 165 3.41 -9.20 -24.58
C ALA A 165 3.07 -8.50 -25.91
N THR A 166 3.79 -8.86 -26.97
CA THR A 166 3.47 -8.48 -28.35
C THR A 166 2.95 -9.69 -29.12
N VAL A 167 2.01 -9.47 -30.04
CA VAL A 167 1.57 -10.50 -31.00
C VAL A 167 2.70 -10.71 -32.01
N LYS A 168 3.16 -11.95 -32.22
CA LYS A 168 4.30 -12.19 -33.13
C LYS A 168 4.01 -11.84 -34.59
N ASP A 169 2.80 -12.14 -35.04
CA ASP A 169 2.35 -11.84 -36.41
C ASP A 169 1.96 -10.36 -36.61
N ALA A 170 1.84 -9.60 -35.51
CA ALA A 170 1.55 -8.16 -35.50
C ALA A 170 2.28 -7.47 -34.33
N PRO A 171 3.61 -7.22 -34.42
CA PRO A 171 4.41 -6.76 -33.27
C PRO A 171 4.00 -5.41 -32.65
N ASP A 172 3.26 -4.59 -33.39
CA ASP A 172 2.68 -3.33 -32.90
C ASP A 172 1.43 -3.55 -32.00
N GLU A 173 0.82 -4.73 -32.03
CA GLU A 173 -0.29 -5.11 -31.15
C GLU A 173 0.24 -5.65 -29.81
N VAL A 174 -0.23 -5.03 -28.72
CA VAL A 174 0.25 -5.27 -27.35
C VAL A 174 -0.89 -5.80 -26.48
N VAL A 175 -0.63 -6.87 -25.74
CA VAL A 175 -1.59 -7.54 -24.84
C VAL A 175 -1.00 -7.77 -23.46
N ALA A 176 -1.86 -7.96 -22.46
CA ALA A 176 -1.49 -8.34 -21.10
C ALA A 176 -1.69 -9.85 -20.91
N LEU A 177 -0.64 -10.59 -20.59
CA LEU A 177 -0.69 -12.00 -20.24
C LEU A 177 -0.79 -12.17 -18.73
N LYS A 178 -2.00 -12.39 -18.19
CA LYS A 178 -2.23 -12.68 -16.77
C LYS A 178 -2.08 -14.19 -16.53
N GLN A 179 -0.88 -14.61 -16.11
CA GLN A 179 -0.58 -15.98 -15.70
C GLN A 179 -1.06 -16.21 -14.26
N ILE A 180 -1.95 -17.19 -14.04
CA ILE A 180 -2.57 -17.51 -12.75
C ILE A 180 -2.19 -18.94 -12.37
N SER A 181 -1.59 -19.15 -11.20
CA SER A 181 -1.14 -20.51 -10.82
C SER A 181 -2.31 -21.41 -10.44
N LYS A 182 -2.28 -22.66 -10.91
CA LYS A 182 -3.28 -23.71 -10.64
C LYS A 182 -3.45 -24.02 -9.15
N GLN A 183 -2.50 -23.67 -8.28
CA GLN A 183 -2.67 -23.84 -6.84
C GLN A 183 -3.75 -22.91 -6.23
N TYR A 184 -4.09 -21.81 -6.92
CA TYR A 184 -5.08 -20.82 -6.49
C TYR A 184 -6.44 -20.98 -7.21
N THR A 185 -6.62 -21.98 -8.07
CA THR A 185 -7.89 -22.14 -8.81
C THR A 185 -9.07 -22.53 -7.92
N ASN A 186 -8.82 -22.98 -6.69
CA ASN A 186 -9.87 -23.21 -5.68
C ASN A 186 -10.30 -21.92 -4.95
N ASP A 187 -9.65 -20.78 -5.22
CA ASP A 187 -10.03 -19.48 -4.63
C ASP A 187 -11.35 -18.98 -5.23
N GLN A 188 -12.22 -18.43 -4.39
CA GLN A 188 -13.53 -17.97 -4.82
C GLN A 188 -13.43 -16.74 -5.74
N SER A 189 -12.49 -15.83 -5.49
CA SER A 189 -12.31 -14.61 -6.29
C SER A 189 -11.87 -14.93 -7.71
N PHE A 190 -10.91 -15.85 -7.88
CA PHE A 190 -10.50 -16.36 -9.19
C PHE A 190 -11.66 -16.98 -9.98
N GLN A 191 -12.48 -17.80 -9.31
CA GLN A 191 -13.64 -18.45 -9.95
C GLN A 191 -14.66 -17.40 -10.43
N GLN A 192 -14.95 -16.38 -9.59
CA GLN A 192 -15.85 -15.27 -9.93
C GLN A 192 -15.29 -14.39 -11.06
N GLU A 193 -14.01 -14.03 -11.00
CA GLU A 193 -13.33 -13.23 -12.04
C GLU A 193 -13.44 -13.92 -13.40
N MET A 194 -13.13 -15.22 -13.44
CA MET A 194 -13.12 -15.99 -14.68
C MET A 194 -14.52 -16.20 -15.25
N GLU A 195 -15.48 -16.60 -14.41
CA GLU A 195 -16.85 -16.84 -14.86
C GLU A 195 -17.45 -15.54 -15.42
N ALA A 196 -17.18 -14.39 -14.79
CA ALA A 196 -17.58 -13.07 -15.28
C ALA A 196 -16.93 -12.72 -16.62
N MET A 197 -15.60 -12.87 -16.76
CA MET A 197 -14.90 -12.58 -18.02
C MET A 197 -15.37 -13.47 -19.18
N LEU A 198 -15.55 -14.78 -18.95
CA LEU A 198 -16.07 -15.71 -19.96
C LEU A 198 -17.51 -15.36 -20.36
N HIS A 199 -18.38 -15.01 -19.41
CA HIS A 199 -19.77 -14.63 -19.71
C HIS A 199 -19.87 -13.28 -20.45
N VAL A 200 -18.99 -12.32 -20.13
CA VAL A 200 -18.82 -11.08 -20.90
C VAL A 200 -18.39 -11.37 -22.34
N GLN A 201 -17.42 -12.27 -22.53
CA GLN A 201 -16.92 -12.68 -23.85
C GLN A 201 -18.00 -13.42 -24.66
N GLU A 202 -18.70 -14.39 -24.06
CA GLU A 202 -19.82 -15.12 -24.67
C GLU A 202 -21.00 -14.20 -25.04
N SER A 203 -21.17 -13.10 -24.30
CA SER A 203 -22.17 -12.06 -24.58
C SER A 203 -21.72 -11.01 -25.63
N GLY A 204 -20.56 -11.20 -26.27
CA GLY A 204 -20.04 -10.35 -27.35
C GLY A 204 -19.07 -9.23 -26.91
N GLY A 205 -18.74 -9.14 -25.61
CA GLY A 205 -17.84 -8.13 -25.06
C GLY A 205 -18.39 -6.70 -25.07
N HIS A 206 -17.60 -5.75 -24.54
CA HIS A 206 -17.96 -4.34 -24.51
C HIS A 206 -16.71 -3.45 -24.56
N PRO A 207 -16.68 -2.35 -25.33
CA PRO A 207 -15.49 -1.53 -25.53
C PRO A 207 -14.92 -0.90 -24.25
N HIS A 208 -15.76 -0.69 -23.23
CA HIS A 208 -15.37 -0.09 -21.95
C HIS A 208 -15.18 -1.12 -20.82
N LEU A 209 -15.05 -2.41 -21.15
CA LEU A 209 -14.60 -3.46 -20.23
C LEU A 209 -13.23 -4.00 -20.65
N ILE A 210 -12.41 -4.44 -19.69
CA ILE A 210 -11.31 -5.36 -19.96
C ILE A 210 -11.88 -6.60 -20.67
N SER A 211 -11.32 -6.90 -21.83
CA SER A 211 -11.70 -8.05 -22.67
C SER A 211 -10.74 -9.21 -22.43
N LEU A 212 -11.31 -10.41 -22.29
CA LEU A 212 -10.59 -11.67 -22.44
C LEU A 212 -10.57 -12.01 -23.93
N HIS A 213 -9.39 -11.97 -24.55
CA HIS A 213 -9.22 -12.29 -25.98
C HIS A 213 -9.18 -13.81 -26.17
N GLU A 214 -8.28 -14.46 -25.42
CA GLU A 214 -8.09 -15.90 -25.45
C GLU A 214 -7.37 -16.36 -24.16
N HIS A 215 -7.39 -17.67 -23.88
CA HIS A 215 -6.65 -18.24 -22.75
C HIS A 215 -5.94 -19.55 -23.13
N PHE A 216 -4.90 -19.85 -22.37
CA PHE A 216 -4.07 -21.05 -22.50
C PHE A 216 -3.91 -21.74 -21.14
N GLU A 217 -3.39 -22.95 -21.18
CA GLU A 217 -3.11 -23.78 -20.02
C GLU A 217 -1.66 -24.28 -20.09
N THR A 218 -0.94 -24.23 -18.97
CA THR A 218 0.35 -24.91 -18.75
C THR A 218 0.17 -26.00 -17.70
N ASP A 219 1.20 -26.81 -17.43
CA ASP A 219 1.15 -27.83 -16.37
C ASP A 219 0.77 -27.24 -15.00
N ASP A 220 1.20 -26.01 -14.71
CA ASP A 220 1.13 -25.35 -13.40
C ASP A 220 0.24 -24.09 -13.34
N SER A 221 -0.26 -23.59 -14.47
CA SER A 221 -0.91 -22.28 -14.59
C SER A 221 -2.01 -22.24 -15.67
N PHE A 222 -2.87 -21.23 -15.59
CA PHE A 222 -3.61 -20.69 -16.72
C PHE A 222 -2.94 -19.38 -17.19
N ILE A 223 -3.02 -19.05 -18.47
CA ILE A 223 -2.55 -17.77 -19.02
C ILE A 223 -3.73 -17.11 -19.72
N LEU A 224 -4.17 -15.96 -19.22
CA LEU A 224 -5.24 -15.17 -19.84
C LEU A 224 -4.63 -14.06 -20.68
N VAL A 225 -5.11 -13.89 -21.91
CA VAL A 225 -4.73 -12.79 -22.79
C VAL A 225 -5.78 -11.70 -22.70
N LEU A 226 -5.40 -10.56 -22.13
CA LEU A 226 -6.27 -9.41 -21.83
C LEU A 226 -5.80 -8.15 -22.58
N ASP A 227 -6.66 -7.13 -22.64
CA ASP A 227 -6.27 -5.79 -23.11
C ASP A 227 -5.04 -5.27 -22.32
N PHE A 228 -4.02 -4.75 -23.00
CA PHE A 228 -2.94 -4.02 -22.32
C PHE A 228 -3.30 -2.53 -22.17
N ILE A 229 -3.45 -2.06 -20.93
CA ILE A 229 -3.86 -0.69 -20.64
C ILE A 229 -2.66 0.15 -20.19
N GLN A 230 -2.30 1.16 -20.99
CA GLN A 230 -1.10 1.97 -20.76
C GLN A 230 -1.35 3.28 -20.00
N GLY A 231 -2.57 3.83 -20.05
CA GLY A 231 -2.89 5.15 -19.49
C GLY A 231 -3.13 5.20 -17.98
N GLY A 232 -2.95 4.08 -17.27
CA GLY A 232 -3.05 4.01 -15.81
C GLY A 232 -4.47 4.19 -15.27
N GLU A 233 -4.54 4.58 -14.01
CA GLU A 233 -5.78 4.80 -13.25
C GLU A 233 -6.47 6.14 -13.62
N LEU A 234 -7.79 6.15 -13.49
CA LEU A 234 -8.65 7.31 -13.76
C LEU A 234 -8.14 8.64 -13.17
N PHE A 235 -7.74 8.65 -11.90
CA PHE A 235 -7.34 9.88 -11.22
C PHE A 235 -5.95 10.37 -11.63
N ASP A 236 -5.00 9.47 -11.93
CA ASP A 236 -3.67 9.86 -12.41
C ASP A 236 -3.79 10.65 -13.73
N HIS A 237 -4.57 10.16 -14.71
CA HIS A 237 -4.82 10.88 -15.97
C HIS A 237 -5.52 12.24 -15.77
N LEU A 238 -6.47 12.35 -14.83
CA LEU A 238 -7.17 13.60 -14.52
C LEU A 238 -6.25 14.63 -13.82
N ILE A 239 -5.18 14.18 -13.15
CA ILE A 239 -4.17 15.05 -12.55
C ILE A 239 -3.13 15.48 -13.60
N GLU A 240 -2.58 14.52 -14.37
CA GLU A 240 -1.50 14.76 -15.34
C GLU A 240 -1.88 15.76 -16.45
N ASN A 241 -3.15 15.80 -16.83
CA ASN A 241 -3.67 16.70 -17.86
C ASN A 241 -4.09 18.09 -17.34
N GLY A 242 -3.85 18.38 -16.06
CA GLY A 242 -4.26 19.63 -15.39
C GLY A 242 -5.77 19.78 -15.26
N ALA A 243 -6.22 20.95 -14.80
CA ALA A 243 -7.61 21.19 -14.46
C ALA A 243 -8.59 20.83 -15.61
N TYR A 244 -9.67 20.14 -15.24
CA TYR A 244 -10.67 19.59 -16.15
C TYR A 244 -12.07 20.18 -15.91
N SER A 245 -12.98 19.96 -16.85
CA SER A 245 -14.36 20.45 -16.84
C SER A 245 -15.38 19.37 -16.45
N GLU A 246 -16.63 19.76 -16.20
CA GLU A 246 -17.71 18.77 -16.07
C GLU A 246 -17.92 17.97 -17.36
N MET A 247 -17.62 18.54 -18.54
CA MET A 247 -17.68 17.83 -19.83
C MET A 247 -16.67 16.68 -19.90
N ASP A 248 -15.43 16.89 -19.42
CA ASP A 248 -14.42 15.84 -19.38
C ASP A 248 -14.87 14.70 -18.45
N ALA A 249 -15.33 15.03 -17.23
CA ALA A 249 -15.85 14.06 -16.26
C ALA A 249 -17.11 13.34 -16.79
N SER A 250 -17.99 14.04 -17.50
CA SER A 250 -19.20 13.49 -18.11
C SER A 250 -18.89 12.44 -19.18
N ARG A 251 -17.89 12.66 -20.03
CA ARG A 251 -17.44 11.65 -21.01
C ARG A 251 -17.06 10.34 -20.31
N ILE A 252 -16.15 10.40 -19.35
CA ILE A 252 -15.70 9.22 -18.58
C ILE A 252 -16.89 8.54 -17.89
N THR A 253 -17.74 9.34 -17.24
CA THR A 253 -18.94 8.87 -16.55
C THR A 253 -19.90 8.13 -17.49
N ARG A 254 -20.05 8.58 -18.74
CA ARG A 254 -20.85 7.91 -19.78
C ARG A 254 -20.24 6.59 -20.23
N GLU A 255 -18.92 6.55 -20.40
CA GLU A 255 -18.19 5.34 -20.80
C GLU A 255 -18.33 4.23 -19.74
N VAL A 256 -18.16 4.57 -18.45
CA VAL A 256 -18.40 3.66 -17.31
C VAL A 256 -19.88 3.25 -17.21
N ALA A 257 -20.82 4.19 -17.36
CA ALA A 257 -22.25 3.87 -17.35
C ALA A 257 -22.65 2.92 -18.50
N SER A 258 -21.98 3.00 -19.66
CA SER A 258 -22.18 2.07 -20.77
C SER A 258 -21.73 0.66 -20.42
N ALA A 259 -20.55 0.53 -19.79
CA ALA A 259 -20.03 -0.74 -19.28
C ALA A 259 -20.95 -1.37 -18.24
N LEU A 260 -21.40 -0.60 -17.24
CA LEU A 260 -22.34 -1.10 -16.22
C LEU A 260 -23.68 -1.49 -16.84
N ASN A 261 -24.22 -0.73 -17.78
CA ASN A 261 -25.48 -1.07 -18.46
C ASN A 261 -25.39 -2.40 -19.22
N PHE A 262 -24.23 -2.70 -19.82
CA PHE A 262 -23.98 -4.00 -20.43
C PHE A 262 -23.90 -5.12 -19.38
N LEU A 263 -23.06 -4.97 -18.35
CA LEU A 263 -22.92 -5.96 -17.26
C LEU A 263 -24.27 -6.28 -16.59
N HIS A 264 -25.02 -5.25 -16.21
CA HIS A 264 -26.32 -5.38 -15.56
C HIS A 264 -27.35 -6.04 -16.49
N GLY A 265 -27.25 -5.79 -17.80
CA GLY A 265 -28.09 -6.40 -18.84
C GLY A 265 -27.82 -7.90 -19.05
N ILE A 266 -26.58 -8.36 -18.84
CA ILE A 266 -26.21 -9.78 -18.94
C ILE A 266 -26.27 -10.51 -17.58
N GLY A 267 -26.74 -9.85 -16.53
CA GLY A 267 -26.90 -10.44 -15.20
C GLY A 267 -25.63 -10.47 -14.33
N ILE A 268 -24.67 -9.57 -14.57
CA ILE A 268 -23.46 -9.40 -13.75
C ILE A 268 -23.53 -8.08 -12.97
N VAL A 269 -23.12 -8.10 -11.70
CA VAL A 269 -22.85 -6.93 -10.86
C VAL A 269 -21.34 -6.91 -10.54
N HIS A 270 -20.69 -5.75 -10.67
CA HIS A 270 -19.24 -5.62 -10.43
C HIS A 270 -18.88 -5.77 -8.96
N ALA A 271 -19.71 -5.18 -8.08
CA ALA A 271 -19.65 -5.25 -6.62
C ALA A 271 -18.46 -4.57 -5.91
N ASP A 272 -17.33 -4.36 -6.58
CA ASP A 272 -16.20 -3.54 -6.09
C ASP A 272 -15.79 -2.44 -7.09
N LEU A 273 -16.76 -1.63 -7.51
CA LEU A 273 -16.48 -0.48 -8.38
C LEU A 273 -15.85 0.65 -7.55
N LYS A 274 -14.61 1.01 -7.88
CA LYS A 274 -13.81 2.06 -7.22
C LYS A 274 -12.90 2.74 -8.26
N PRO A 275 -12.35 3.95 -8.00
CA PRO A 275 -11.51 4.67 -8.96
C PRO A 275 -10.33 3.87 -9.50
N GLU A 276 -9.74 3.02 -8.66
CA GLU A 276 -8.60 2.15 -8.96
C GLU A 276 -8.95 1.07 -10.00
N ASN A 277 -10.22 0.66 -10.06
CA ASN A 277 -10.75 -0.33 -11.02
C ASN A 277 -11.26 0.32 -12.33
N ILE A 278 -11.00 1.61 -12.54
CA ILE A 278 -11.33 2.36 -13.75
C ILE A 278 -10.04 2.85 -14.39
N LEU A 279 -9.66 2.22 -15.50
CA LEU A 279 -8.41 2.48 -16.21
C LEU A 279 -8.66 3.25 -17.51
N LEU A 280 -7.62 3.89 -18.05
CA LEU A 280 -7.68 4.62 -19.32
C LEU A 280 -6.66 4.06 -20.33
N SER A 281 -7.07 3.87 -21.58
CA SER A 281 -6.23 3.22 -22.61
C SER A 281 -4.90 3.93 -22.89
N THR A 282 -4.86 5.26 -22.77
CA THR A 282 -3.67 6.09 -23.01
C THR A 282 -3.71 7.35 -22.13
N THR A 283 -2.54 7.95 -21.87
CA THR A 283 -2.41 9.22 -21.14
C THR A 283 -2.79 10.44 -21.99
N ARG A 284 -2.95 10.29 -23.32
CA ARG A 284 -3.27 11.38 -24.24
C ARG A 284 -4.74 11.80 -24.15
N ARG A 285 -4.97 13.03 -23.67
CA ARG A 285 -6.30 13.67 -23.61
C ARG A 285 -6.97 13.70 -24.98
N GLY A 286 -8.19 13.19 -25.05
CA GLY A 286 -8.99 13.11 -26.28
C GLY A 286 -9.07 11.70 -26.86
N ASP A 287 -7.93 11.01 -26.91
CA ASP A 287 -7.79 9.65 -27.47
C ASP A 287 -8.04 8.54 -26.44
N SER A 288 -8.10 8.87 -25.15
CA SER A 288 -8.28 7.91 -24.07
C SER A 288 -9.68 7.29 -24.03
N VAL A 289 -9.72 5.96 -23.89
CA VAL A 289 -10.92 5.12 -23.76
C VAL A 289 -10.94 4.52 -22.37
N THR A 290 -12.01 4.74 -21.63
CA THR A 290 -12.19 4.18 -20.28
C THR A 290 -12.43 2.68 -20.36
N LYS A 291 -11.81 1.91 -19.44
CA LYS A 291 -11.89 0.46 -19.31
C LYS A 291 -12.12 0.10 -17.83
N VAL A 292 -13.24 -0.53 -17.51
CA VAL A 292 -13.50 -1.09 -16.18
C VAL A 292 -12.80 -2.45 -16.07
N ALA A 293 -12.13 -2.69 -14.94
CA ALA A 293 -11.25 -3.82 -14.67
C ALA A 293 -11.53 -4.47 -13.30
N ASP A 294 -10.94 -5.65 -13.07
CA ASP A 294 -11.04 -6.47 -11.85
C ASP A 294 -12.46 -6.97 -11.50
N PHE A 295 -12.81 -8.13 -12.05
CA PHE A 295 -14.05 -8.85 -11.76
C PHE A 295 -13.94 -9.81 -10.56
N GLY A 296 -12.89 -9.73 -9.74
CA GLY A 296 -12.60 -10.69 -8.64
C GLY A 296 -13.69 -10.77 -7.56
N THR A 297 -14.59 -9.79 -7.53
CA THR A 297 -15.72 -9.70 -6.60
C THR A 297 -17.08 -9.86 -7.27
N ALA A 298 -17.11 -10.09 -8.59
CA ALA A 298 -18.33 -10.03 -9.38
C ALA A 298 -19.40 -11.04 -8.92
N VAL A 299 -20.67 -10.62 -8.98
CA VAL A 299 -21.82 -11.42 -8.55
C VAL A 299 -22.81 -11.58 -9.69
N PHE A 300 -23.16 -12.83 -9.99
CA PHE A 300 -24.22 -13.15 -10.93
C PHE A 300 -25.60 -12.98 -10.30
N VAL A 301 -26.45 -12.22 -10.97
CA VAL A 301 -27.84 -11.94 -10.58
C VAL A 301 -28.77 -12.36 -11.70
N GLU A 302 -29.70 -13.28 -11.43
CA GLU A 302 -30.73 -13.63 -12.41
C GLU A 302 -31.68 -12.44 -12.61
N THR A 303 -31.66 -11.85 -13.80
CA THR A 303 -32.81 -11.09 -14.30
C THR A 303 -33.99 -12.06 -14.41
N ASN A 304 -35.16 -11.69 -13.88
CA ASN A 304 -36.36 -12.53 -13.90
C ASN A 304 -36.96 -12.71 -15.32
N SER A 305 -36.26 -13.41 -16.21
CA SER A 305 -36.83 -14.02 -17.41
C SER A 305 -37.74 -15.16 -16.96
N ARG A 306 -39.04 -14.88 -16.83
CA ARG A 306 -40.08 -15.88 -16.61
C ARG A 306 -40.15 -16.81 -17.83
N ASP A 307 -39.35 -17.86 -17.84
CA ASP A 307 -39.47 -18.96 -18.80
C ASP A 307 -40.65 -19.85 -18.38
N ASP A 308 -41.88 -19.36 -18.63
CA ASP A 308 -43.16 -20.00 -18.26
C ASP A 308 -43.34 -21.41 -18.85
N ASN A 309 -42.45 -21.83 -19.76
CA ASN A 309 -42.46 -23.10 -20.49
C ASN A 309 -41.70 -24.25 -19.80
N LYS A 310 -41.03 -24.05 -18.66
CA LYS A 310 -40.34 -25.14 -17.92
C LYS A 310 -41.02 -25.49 -16.61
N ARG A 311 -42.10 -26.24 -16.72
CA ARG A 311 -42.74 -26.92 -15.58
C ARG A 311 -42.06 -28.26 -15.29
N ASP A 312 -42.13 -28.73 -14.05
CA ASP A 312 -41.87 -30.14 -13.72
C ASP A 312 -43.07 -31.03 -14.03
N ASP A 313 -42.90 -32.35 -13.88
CA ASP A 313 -43.96 -33.34 -14.13
C ASP A 313 -45.15 -33.22 -13.16
N ASP A 314 -45.04 -32.37 -12.12
CA ASP A 314 -46.08 -32.04 -11.13
C ASP A 314 -46.69 -30.63 -11.39
N GLY A 315 -46.35 -30.00 -12.51
CA GLY A 315 -46.93 -28.74 -12.99
C GLY A 315 -46.42 -27.47 -12.31
N ARG A 316 -45.39 -27.54 -11.45
CA ARG A 316 -44.76 -26.38 -10.80
C ARG A 316 -43.68 -25.79 -11.69
N ILE A 317 -43.48 -24.47 -11.60
CA ILE A 317 -42.41 -23.76 -12.31
C ILE A 317 -41.07 -24.16 -11.70
N LYS A 318 -40.17 -24.76 -12.50
CA LYS A 318 -38.79 -25.06 -12.07
C LYS A 318 -37.97 -23.77 -12.04
N SER A 319 -38.04 -23.04 -10.93
CA SER A 319 -37.05 -22.01 -10.59
C SER A 319 -35.72 -22.69 -10.25
N ARG A 320 -34.98 -23.11 -11.28
CA ARG A 320 -33.56 -23.46 -11.16
C ARG A 320 -32.78 -22.15 -11.17
N THR A 321 -32.45 -21.65 -9.98
CA THR A 321 -31.09 -21.31 -9.51
C THR A 321 -31.22 -20.84 -8.06
N SER A 322 -30.24 -21.18 -7.22
CA SER A 322 -30.18 -20.61 -5.87
C SER A 322 -29.62 -19.20 -5.97
N ILE A 323 -30.45 -18.16 -5.81
CA ILE A 323 -29.94 -16.77 -5.81
C ILE A 323 -28.91 -16.67 -4.69
N GLN A 324 -27.64 -16.48 -5.04
CA GLN A 324 -26.60 -16.26 -4.04
C GLN A 324 -26.79 -14.85 -3.48
N GLN A 325 -27.52 -14.77 -2.36
CA GLN A 325 -27.69 -13.54 -1.59
C GLN A 325 -26.34 -13.21 -0.93
N VAL A 326 -25.43 -12.62 -1.70
CA VAL A 326 -24.14 -12.14 -1.20
C VAL A 326 -24.37 -10.84 -0.44
N TYR A 327 -23.89 -10.80 0.81
CA TYR A 327 -23.99 -9.66 1.71
C TYR A 327 -22.60 -9.24 2.18
N GLY A 328 -22.40 -7.94 2.35
CA GLY A 328 -21.10 -7.34 2.66
C GLY A 328 -20.53 -6.59 1.47
N ALA A 329 -19.38 -5.97 1.69
CA ALA A 329 -18.70 -5.05 0.80
C ALA A 329 -17.19 -5.21 0.98
N PRO A 330 -16.37 -5.33 -0.08
CA PRO A 330 -14.92 -5.31 0.03
C PRO A 330 -14.42 -3.93 0.48
N THR A 331 -14.95 -2.85 -0.12
CA THR A 331 -14.64 -1.48 0.28
C THR A 331 -15.91 -0.72 0.74
N PRO A 332 -16.19 -0.65 2.06
CA PRO A 332 -17.42 -0.03 2.60
C PRO A 332 -17.64 1.43 2.19
N ALA A 333 -16.58 2.22 2.01
CA ALA A 333 -16.65 3.63 1.64
C ALA A 333 -17.38 3.90 0.30
N TYR A 334 -17.37 2.94 -0.63
CA TYR A 334 -18.06 3.02 -1.92
C TYR A 334 -19.41 2.29 -1.93
N CYS A 335 -19.87 1.74 -0.81
CA CYS A 335 -21.02 0.84 -0.76
C CYS A 335 -22.30 1.49 -0.20
N PRO A 336 -23.49 1.07 -0.66
CA PRO A 336 -24.76 1.59 -0.17
C PRO A 336 -25.07 1.09 1.25
N PRO A 337 -25.88 1.83 2.02
CA PRO A 337 -26.19 1.50 3.42
C PRO A 337 -26.73 0.08 3.61
N GLY A 338 -27.56 -0.43 2.69
CA GLY A 338 -28.13 -1.77 2.78
C GLY A 338 -27.08 -2.89 2.71
N SER A 339 -26.04 -2.72 1.89
CA SER A 339 -24.96 -3.71 1.74
C SER A 339 -24.04 -3.73 2.97
N ILE A 340 -23.68 -2.56 3.52
CA ILE A 340 -22.87 -2.47 4.75
C ILE A 340 -23.66 -3.00 5.96
N GLN A 341 -24.96 -2.72 6.04
CA GLN A 341 -25.85 -3.26 7.08
C GLN A 341 -26.19 -4.74 6.89
N ARG A 342 -25.82 -5.34 5.74
CA ARG A 342 -26.21 -6.71 5.33
C ARG A 342 -27.73 -6.93 5.34
N THR A 343 -28.49 -5.87 5.08
CA THR A 343 -29.96 -5.87 4.98
C THR A 343 -30.44 -5.94 3.53
N GLU A 344 -29.58 -5.58 2.58
CA GLU A 344 -29.83 -5.69 1.14
C GLU A 344 -28.67 -6.49 0.50
N PRO A 345 -28.96 -7.45 -0.40
CA PRO A 345 -27.94 -8.17 -1.14
C PRO A 345 -27.24 -7.26 -2.16
N ILE A 346 -26.08 -7.71 -2.65
CA ILE A 346 -25.45 -7.14 -3.85
C ILE A 346 -26.41 -7.26 -5.05
N GLN A 347 -26.54 -6.17 -5.80
CA GLN A 347 -27.50 -6.00 -6.89
C GLN A 347 -27.00 -4.88 -7.84
N PRO A 348 -27.54 -4.73 -9.07
CA PRO A 348 -27.11 -3.68 -10.01
C PRO A 348 -27.08 -2.26 -9.42
N ALA A 349 -28.02 -1.94 -8.52
CA ALA A 349 -28.06 -0.67 -7.82
C ALA A 349 -26.85 -0.43 -6.87
N THR A 350 -26.10 -1.47 -6.49
CA THR A 350 -24.86 -1.34 -5.70
C THR A 350 -23.78 -0.62 -6.51
N ASP A 351 -23.52 -1.05 -7.75
CA ASP A 351 -22.55 -0.39 -8.64
C ASP A 351 -22.95 1.07 -8.94
N MET A 352 -24.25 1.33 -9.09
CA MET A 352 -24.76 2.69 -9.34
C MET A 352 -24.51 3.65 -8.17
N TRP A 353 -24.54 3.16 -6.94
CA TRP A 353 -24.17 3.95 -5.76
C TRP A 353 -22.68 4.25 -5.74
N ALA A 354 -21.85 3.23 -6.00
CA ALA A 354 -20.40 3.38 -6.07
C ALA A 354 -19.99 4.39 -7.16
N LEU A 355 -20.60 4.32 -8.34
CA LEU A 355 -20.40 5.31 -9.41
C LEU A 355 -20.85 6.72 -8.97
N GLY A 356 -21.91 6.85 -8.19
CA GLY A 356 -22.30 8.13 -7.57
C GLY A 356 -21.24 8.72 -6.65
N VAL A 357 -20.58 7.88 -5.84
CA VAL A 357 -19.44 8.28 -4.99
C VAL A 357 -18.24 8.71 -5.84
N ILE A 358 -17.90 7.94 -6.89
CA ILE A 358 -16.78 8.25 -7.80
C ILE A 358 -17.02 9.57 -8.55
N VAL A 359 -18.23 9.81 -9.08
CA VAL A 359 -18.61 11.06 -9.75
C VAL A 359 -18.54 12.25 -8.78
N PHE A 360 -18.94 12.07 -7.51
CA PHE A 360 -18.79 13.12 -6.50
C PHE A 360 -17.30 13.44 -6.25
N ILE A 361 -16.43 12.43 -6.11
CA ILE A 361 -14.99 12.62 -5.91
C ILE A 361 -14.37 13.31 -7.13
N MET A 362 -14.66 12.86 -8.36
CA MET A 362 -14.19 13.52 -9.60
C MET A 362 -14.58 14.99 -9.66
N LEU A 363 -15.76 15.38 -9.18
CA LEU A 363 -16.25 16.75 -9.32
C LEU A 363 -15.85 17.69 -8.17
N THR A 364 -15.47 17.14 -7.01
CA THR A 364 -15.19 17.93 -5.80
C THR A 364 -13.76 17.78 -5.29
N GLY A 365 -13.14 16.60 -5.44
CA GLY A 365 -11.86 16.24 -4.84
C GLY A 365 -11.96 15.71 -3.39
N CYS A 366 -13.16 15.47 -2.86
CA CYS A 366 -13.36 14.89 -1.52
C CYS A 366 -14.43 13.78 -1.52
N HIS A 367 -14.49 12.98 -0.44
CA HIS A 367 -15.48 11.90 -0.31
C HIS A 367 -16.85 12.45 0.15
N PRO A 368 -17.99 11.95 -0.37
CA PRO A 368 -19.31 12.50 -0.02
C PRO A 368 -19.75 12.26 1.43
N TYR A 369 -19.13 11.30 2.13
CA TYR A 369 -19.36 11.02 3.55
C TYR A 369 -18.19 11.45 4.45
N ASP A 370 -17.12 11.95 3.83
CA ASP A 370 -15.96 12.54 4.50
C ASP A 370 -15.38 13.71 3.71
N VAL A 371 -16.00 14.87 3.94
CA VAL A 371 -15.67 16.13 3.29
C VAL A 371 -14.35 16.71 3.79
N SER A 372 -14.00 16.41 5.04
CA SER A 372 -12.79 16.91 5.69
C SER A 372 -11.59 15.99 5.55
N GLY A 373 -11.78 14.78 4.98
CA GLY A 373 -10.86 13.64 5.02
C GLY A 373 -10.76 12.94 6.38
N LYS A 374 -11.29 13.54 7.45
CA LYS A 374 -10.96 13.25 8.85
C LYS A 374 -11.92 12.25 9.52
N ALA A 375 -12.60 11.39 8.78
CA ALA A 375 -13.53 10.43 9.36
C ALA A 375 -12.89 9.03 9.46
N THR A 376 -13.13 8.31 10.57
CA THR A 376 -12.77 6.89 10.66
C THR A 376 -13.62 6.02 9.74
N ASP A 377 -13.25 4.76 9.56
CA ASP A 377 -14.09 3.75 8.89
C ASP A 377 -15.48 3.68 9.53
N GLU A 378 -15.51 3.57 10.85
CA GLU A 378 -16.73 3.48 11.63
C GLU A 378 -17.57 4.75 11.52
N GLU A 379 -16.95 5.92 11.38
CA GLU A 379 -17.64 7.19 11.15
C GLU A 379 -18.15 7.34 9.71
N ILE A 380 -17.38 6.96 8.69
CA ILE A 380 -17.83 6.93 7.29
C ILE A 380 -18.97 5.92 7.14
N GLU A 381 -18.81 4.70 7.66
CA GLU A 381 -19.88 3.71 7.71
C GLU A 381 -21.09 4.23 8.51
N ALA A 382 -20.89 4.88 9.66
CA ALA A 382 -21.99 5.46 10.43
C ALA A 382 -22.71 6.56 9.65
N ASN A 383 -21.99 7.42 8.92
CA ASN A 383 -22.55 8.47 8.06
C ASN A 383 -23.35 7.86 6.90
N ILE A 384 -22.80 6.85 6.22
CA ILE A 384 -23.49 6.08 5.17
C ILE A 384 -24.74 5.38 5.73
N LYS A 385 -24.68 4.81 6.94
CA LYS A 385 -25.81 4.13 7.61
C LYS A 385 -26.86 5.10 8.17
N ASN A 386 -26.44 6.29 8.61
CA ASN A 386 -27.28 7.29 9.27
C ASN A 386 -28.26 7.93 8.28
N LYS A 387 -29.55 7.61 8.41
CA LYS A 387 -30.63 8.07 7.51
C LYS A 387 -30.77 9.60 7.44
N TRP A 388 -30.24 10.33 8.42
CA TRP A 388 -30.29 11.80 8.51
C TRP A 388 -29.03 12.49 7.97
N TYR A 389 -27.96 11.75 7.69
CA TYR A 389 -26.79 12.31 7.02
C TYR A 389 -27.15 12.64 5.57
N ALA A 390 -27.00 13.92 5.20
CA ALA A 390 -27.14 14.42 3.84
C ALA A 390 -25.74 14.69 3.28
N ILE A 391 -25.45 14.12 2.11
CA ILE A 391 -24.21 14.42 1.36
C ILE A 391 -24.12 15.94 1.10
N PRO A 392 -22.91 16.52 1.04
CA PRO A 392 -22.69 17.98 1.00
C PRO A 392 -23.02 18.63 -0.36
N ILE A 393 -23.93 18.05 -1.15
CA ILE A 393 -24.24 18.45 -2.53
C ILE A 393 -24.82 19.88 -2.65
N HIS A 394 -25.33 20.42 -1.54
CA HIS A 394 -25.79 21.81 -1.41
C HIS A 394 -24.83 22.71 -0.62
N ASN A 395 -23.69 22.19 -0.14
CA ASN A 395 -22.68 22.99 0.56
C ASN A 395 -21.94 23.89 -0.44
N ARG A 396 -22.04 25.21 -0.24
CA ARG A 396 -21.44 26.21 -1.13
C ARG A 396 -19.92 26.11 -1.26
N LYS A 397 -19.19 25.68 -0.22
CA LYS A 397 -17.74 25.51 -0.29
C LYS A 397 -17.31 24.27 -1.06
N VAL A 398 -18.13 23.20 -1.03
CA VAL A 398 -17.77 21.87 -1.54
C VAL A 398 -18.30 21.61 -2.95
N ALA A 399 -19.56 21.98 -3.18
CA ALA A 399 -20.29 21.72 -4.42
C ALA A 399 -20.86 23.00 -5.04
N GLY A 400 -20.44 24.18 -4.57
CA GLY A 400 -20.94 25.48 -5.06
C GLY A 400 -20.70 25.70 -6.56
N HIS A 401 -19.57 25.21 -7.07
CA HIS A 401 -19.16 25.31 -8.48
C HIS A 401 -19.89 24.34 -9.42
N LEU A 402 -20.54 23.30 -8.90
CA LEU A 402 -21.19 22.28 -9.72
C LEU A 402 -22.52 22.76 -10.32
N SER A 403 -22.76 22.39 -11.58
CA SER A 403 -24.01 22.62 -12.27
C SER A 403 -25.19 21.95 -11.56
N LEU A 404 -26.39 22.49 -11.75
CA LEU A 404 -27.61 21.87 -11.22
C LEU A 404 -27.83 20.45 -11.80
N SER A 405 -27.34 20.19 -13.02
CA SER A 405 -27.49 18.90 -13.67
C SER A 405 -26.52 17.85 -13.12
N ALA A 406 -25.27 18.22 -12.82
CA ALA A 406 -24.33 17.36 -12.09
C ALA A 406 -24.88 16.98 -10.70
N LYS A 407 -25.44 17.96 -9.99
CA LYS A 407 -26.07 17.75 -8.67
C LYS A 407 -27.27 16.80 -8.73
N ASP A 408 -28.15 16.98 -9.72
CA ASP A 408 -29.31 16.12 -9.96
C ASP A 408 -28.90 14.66 -10.27
N LEU A 409 -27.84 14.47 -11.07
CA LEU A 409 -27.28 13.14 -11.34
C LEU A 409 -26.78 12.46 -10.05
N ILE A 410 -25.91 13.12 -9.28
CA ILE A 410 -25.34 12.57 -8.04
C ILE A 410 -26.46 12.20 -7.05
N ILE A 411 -27.47 13.05 -6.88
CA ILE A 411 -28.60 12.79 -5.97
C ILE A 411 -29.37 11.52 -6.39
N LYS A 412 -29.55 11.28 -7.69
CA LYS A 412 -30.28 10.10 -8.20
C LYS A 412 -29.45 8.82 -8.16
N LEU A 413 -28.13 8.90 -8.30
CA LEU A 413 -27.20 7.78 -8.12
C LEU A 413 -27.04 7.39 -6.64
N MET A 414 -27.10 8.37 -5.74
CA MET A 414 -26.97 8.17 -4.29
C MET A 414 -28.33 8.12 -3.57
N ASP A 415 -29.43 7.78 -4.26
CA ASP A 415 -30.70 7.50 -3.57
C ASP A 415 -30.53 6.26 -2.67
N ARG A 416 -30.91 6.42 -1.41
CA ARG A 416 -30.76 5.40 -0.37
C ARG A 416 -31.70 4.20 -0.58
N ASN A 417 -32.78 4.38 -1.33
CA ASN A 417 -33.68 3.31 -1.75
C ASN A 417 -33.20 2.72 -3.09
N PRO A 418 -32.69 1.48 -3.14
CA PRO A 418 -32.17 0.88 -4.38
C PRO A 418 -33.22 0.76 -5.49
N LYS A 419 -34.53 0.78 -5.17
CA LYS A 419 -35.62 0.75 -6.16
C LYS A 419 -35.95 2.12 -6.77
N LYS A 420 -35.40 3.20 -6.23
CA LYS A 420 -35.49 4.57 -6.75
C LYS A 420 -34.17 5.08 -7.32
N ARG A 421 -33.06 4.45 -6.90
CA ARG A 421 -31.72 4.72 -7.41
C ARG A 421 -31.69 4.53 -8.92
N MET A 422 -31.11 5.51 -9.60
CA MET A 422 -30.98 5.52 -11.05
C MET A 422 -30.21 4.30 -11.55
N THR A 423 -30.78 3.61 -12.53
CA THR A 423 -30.13 2.51 -13.25
C THR A 423 -29.12 3.01 -14.29
N ALA A 424 -28.19 2.16 -14.72
CA ALA A 424 -27.23 2.51 -15.77
C ALA A 424 -27.92 2.93 -17.09
N TYR A 425 -29.05 2.29 -17.43
CA TYR A 425 -29.87 2.67 -18.59
C TYR A 425 -30.43 4.10 -18.49
N GLU A 426 -31.03 4.44 -17.34
CA GLU A 426 -31.56 5.79 -17.10
C GLU A 426 -30.45 6.84 -17.03
N MET A 427 -29.30 6.47 -16.48
CA MET A 427 -28.10 7.31 -16.40
C MET A 427 -27.57 7.68 -17.79
N LEU A 428 -27.53 6.74 -18.73
CA LEU A 428 -27.16 7.02 -20.13
C LEU A 428 -28.10 8.00 -20.83
N GLN A 429 -29.35 8.14 -20.35
CA GLN A 429 -30.31 9.13 -20.85
C GLN A 429 -30.27 10.47 -20.09
N HIS A 430 -29.45 10.60 -19.05
CA HIS A 430 -29.37 11.83 -18.26
C HIS A 430 -28.70 12.96 -19.06
N PRO A 431 -29.26 14.19 -19.13
CA PRO A 431 -28.70 15.28 -19.94
C PRO A 431 -27.23 15.61 -19.64
N TRP A 432 -26.80 15.45 -18.39
CA TRP A 432 -25.41 15.70 -18.01
C TRP A 432 -24.47 14.65 -18.61
N VAL A 433 -24.85 13.36 -18.54
CA VAL A 433 -24.10 12.21 -19.08
C VAL A 433 -24.08 12.24 -20.62
N ARG A 434 -25.14 12.74 -21.24
CA ARG A 434 -25.22 12.99 -22.69
C ARG A 434 -24.36 14.20 -23.13
N GLY A 435 -23.83 14.98 -22.21
CA GLY A 435 -23.04 16.20 -22.49
C GLY A 435 -23.90 17.40 -22.87
N GLU A 436 -25.22 17.32 -22.77
CA GLU A 436 -26.16 18.39 -23.16
C GLU A 436 -26.17 19.54 -22.13
N THR A 437 -25.88 19.22 -20.86
CA THR A 437 -25.87 20.17 -19.73
C THR A 437 -24.57 20.19 -18.94
N ALA A 438 -23.59 19.35 -19.29
CA ALA A 438 -22.27 19.36 -18.68
C ALA A 438 -21.51 20.63 -19.09
N THR A 439 -20.91 21.32 -18.11
CA THR A 439 -20.20 22.57 -18.39
C THR A 439 -18.83 22.32 -19.01
N THR A 440 -18.50 23.08 -20.05
CA THR A 440 -17.14 23.12 -20.65
C THR A 440 -16.19 24.05 -19.91
N ALA A 441 -16.68 24.77 -18.90
CA ALA A 441 -15.86 25.60 -18.03
C ALA A 441 -14.93 24.71 -17.20
N ILE A 442 -13.63 25.05 -17.21
CA ILE A 442 -12.63 24.37 -16.38
C ILE A 442 -12.97 24.59 -14.90
N ILE A 443 -13.06 23.49 -14.15
CA ILE A 443 -13.26 23.52 -12.71
C ILE A 443 -11.94 23.95 -12.08
N ALA A 444 -11.85 25.20 -11.62
CA ALA A 444 -10.62 25.76 -11.06
C ALA A 444 -10.07 24.89 -9.90
N GLY A 445 -8.79 24.53 -10.00
CA GLY A 445 -8.09 23.71 -9.00
C GLY A 445 -8.62 22.27 -8.85
N SER A 446 -9.31 21.72 -9.84
CA SER A 446 -9.77 20.32 -9.85
C SER A 446 -8.60 19.34 -9.83
N ASP A 447 -7.61 19.60 -10.68
CA ASP A 447 -6.28 18.98 -10.68
C ASP A 447 -5.62 19.06 -9.31
N LYS A 448 -5.52 20.25 -8.71
CA LYS A 448 -4.88 20.42 -7.40
C LYS A 448 -5.59 19.63 -6.32
N ARG A 449 -6.93 19.70 -6.21
CA ARG A 449 -7.67 18.96 -5.18
C ARG A 449 -7.55 17.44 -5.34
N LEU A 450 -7.56 16.94 -6.59
CA LEU A 450 -7.38 15.52 -6.86
C LEU A 450 -5.92 15.08 -6.64
N SER A 451 -4.96 15.94 -6.96
CA SER A 451 -3.52 15.76 -6.67
C SER A 451 -3.21 15.78 -5.19
N ASP A 452 -3.89 16.61 -4.40
CA ASP A 452 -3.75 16.62 -2.94
C ASP A 452 -4.24 15.28 -2.36
N TYR A 453 -5.41 14.81 -2.81
CA TYR A 453 -5.96 13.49 -2.45
C TYR A 453 -5.01 12.33 -2.83
N ARG A 454 -4.41 12.36 -4.03
CA ARG A 454 -3.48 11.34 -4.54
C ARG A 454 -2.10 11.41 -3.89
N GLY A 455 -1.53 12.60 -3.76
CA GLY A 455 -0.23 12.83 -3.12
C GLY A 455 -0.24 12.43 -1.64
N PHE A 456 -1.36 12.62 -0.97
CA PHE A 456 -1.59 12.09 0.37
C PHE A 456 -1.53 10.56 0.41
N LYS A 457 -2.26 9.84 -0.46
CA LYS A 457 -2.19 8.37 -0.58
C LYS A 457 -0.74 7.88 -0.78
N SER A 458 0.03 8.50 -1.67
CA SER A 458 1.43 8.09 -1.95
C SER A 458 2.40 8.38 -0.79
N LYS A 459 2.29 9.54 -0.12
CA LYS A 459 3.17 9.90 1.03
C LYS A 459 2.96 8.95 2.21
N LEU A 460 1.70 8.62 2.48
CA LEU A 460 1.26 7.62 3.45
C LEU A 460 1.85 6.23 3.19
N GLN A 461 1.78 5.74 1.94
CA GLN A 461 2.44 4.50 1.52
C GLN A 461 3.96 4.54 1.79
N ALA A 462 4.65 5.60 1.37
CA ALA A 462 6.10 5.73 1.60
C ALA A 462 6.45 5.75 3.10
N LYS A 463 5.66 6.44 3.94
CA LYS A 463 5.87 6.48 5.39
C LYS A 463 5.63 5.12 6.05
N PHE A 464 4.63 4.34 5.59
CA PHE A 464 4.36 2.97 6.06
C PHE A 464 5.63 2.10 6.00
N PHE A 465 6.28 2.05 4.84
CA PHE A 465 7.51 1.27 4.67
C PHE A 465 8.67 1.87 5.48
N GLU A 466 8.77 3.19 5.60
CA GLU A 466 9.76 3.85 6.47
C GLU A 466 9.65 3.35 7.93
N ASN A 467 8.44 3.30 8.49
CA ASN A 467 8.20 2.80 9.84
C ASN A 467 8.45 1.29 9.94
N ALA A 468 8.00 0.49 8.98
CA ALA A 468 8.29 -0.95 8.94
C ALA A 468 9.79 -1.25 8.96
N ILE A 469 10.59 -0.48 8.19
CA ILE A 469 12.05 -0.61 8.13
C ILE A 469 12.70 -0.18 9.44
N LYS A 470 12.30 0.96 10.02
CA LYS A 470 12.79 1.43 11.33
C LYS A 470 12.48 0.47 12.48
N TRP A 471 11.40 -0.31 12.39
CA TRP A 471 11.02 -1.25 13.46
C TRP A 471 11.81 -2.53 13.48
N SER A 472 12.30 -2.98 12.32
CA SER A 472 13.20 -4.13 12.25
C SER A 472 14.56 -3.88 12.93
N ASP A 473 14.91 -2.61 13.25
CA ASP A 473 16.09 -2.26 14.05
C ASP A 473 15.86 -2.31 15.57
N LYS A 474 14.60 -2.37 16.03
CA LYS A 474 14.25 -2.40 17.46
C LYS A 474 14.19 -3.83 17.97
N GLU A 475 15.35 -4.40 18.30
CA GLU A 475 15.44 -5.70 18.96
C GLU A 475 14.54 -5.75 20.22
N GLY A 476 13.71 -6.80 20.33
CA GLY A 476 13.21 -7.28 21.61
C GLY A 476 12.07 -6.52 22.31
N SER A 477 11.41 -5.52 21.71
CA SER A 477 10.34 -4.79 22.42
C SER A 477 9.09 -5.66 22.69
N ASN A 478 8.87 -6.04 23.95
CA ASN A 478 7.67 -6.56 24.62
C ASN A 478 6.61 -7.35 23.81
N GLY A 479 6.30 -8.56 24.30
CA GLY A 479 5.41 -9.54 23.67
C GLY A 479 3.97 -9.11 23.31
N SER A 480 3.48 -7.95 23.76
CA SER A 480 2.20 -7.39 23.25
C SER A 480 2.26 -6.96 21.79
N ALA A 481 3.43 -6.57 21.26
CA ALA A 481 3.58 -6.10 19.88
C ALA A 481 3.44 -7.21 18.82
N ARG A 482 3.38 -8.49 19.22
CA ARG A 482 3.28 -9.66 18.33
C ARG A 482 1.86 -10.06 17.94
N LYS A 483 0.83 -9.30 18.35
CA LYS A 483 -0.59 -9.65 18.17
C LYS A 483 -1.32 -8.85 17.08
N LEU A 484 -0.65 -7.90 16.45
CA LEU A 484 -1.18 -7.06 15.37
C LEU A 484 -0.41 -7.34 14.08
N SER A 485 -1.07 -7.22 12.93
CA SER A 485 -0.40 -7.25 11.62
C SER A 485 0.57 -6.08 11.46
N LEU A 486 1.47 -6.16 10.47
CA LEU A 486 2.43 -5.07 10.20
C LEU A 486 1.67 -3.77 9.83
N ILE A 487 0.56 -3.92 9.11
CA ILE A 487 -0.34 -2.84 8.68
C ILE A 487 -1.04 -2.19 9.88
N GLU A 488 -1.64 -2.98 10.78
CA GLU A 488 -2.31 -2.43 11.97
C GLU A 488 -1.35 -1.75 12.93
N ARG A 489 -0.12 -2.26 13.04
CA ARG A 489 0.95 -1.63 13.82
C ARG A 489 1.31 -0.28 13.21
N ALA A 490 1.46 -0.20 11.89
CA ALA A 490 1.78 1.03 11.17
C ALA A 490 0.70 2.09 11.30
N PHE A 491 -0.56 1.74 11.07
CA PHE A 491 -1.68 2.67 11.21
C PHE A 491 -1.70 3.31 12.61
N ARG A 492 -1.66 2.49 13.67
CA ARG A 492 -1.61 2.96 15.08
C ARG A 492 -0.35 3.77 15.43
N SER A 493 0.70 3.72 14.62
CA SER A 493 1.91 4.50 14.86
C SER A 493 1.88 5.89 14.26
N PHE A 494 1.04 6.09 13.25
CA PHE A 494 0.72 7.40 12.70
C PHE A 494 -0.47 8.01 13.48
N ASP A 495 -1.45 7.18 13.82
CA ASP A 495 -2.59 7.53 14.67
C ASP A 495 -2.21 7.55 16.17
N ALA A 496 -1.22 8.36 16.52
CA ALA A 496 -0.70 8.46 17.90
C ALA A 496 -1.75 9.02 18.88
N ASP A 497 -2.74 9.75 18.37
CA ASP A 497 -3.88 10.31 19.11
C ASP A 497 -5.06 9.33 19.27
N GLU A 498 -4.97 8.11 18.71
CA GLU A 498 -6.05 7.11 18.65
C GLU A 498 -7.37 7.64 18.05
N ARG A 499 -7.27 8.51 17.03
CA ARG A 499 -8.39 9.12 16.32
C ARG A 499 -9.12 8.17 15.37
N GLY A 500 -8.50 7.06 14.95
CA GLY A 500 -9.04 6.10 13.98
C GLY A 500 -8.90 6.52 12.51
N PHE A 501 -8.21 7.63 12.23
CA PHE A 501 -7.93 8.13 10.88
C PHE A 501 -6.59 8.87 10.83
N LEU A 502 -5.94 8.81 9.67
CA LEU A 502 -4.65 9.43 9.37
C LEU A 502 -4.84 10.60 8.43
N SER A 503 -4.17 11.72 8.71
CA SER A 503 -4.26 12.97 7.96
C SER A 503 -2.90 13.53 7.62
N THR A 504 -2.84 14.53 6.74
CA THR A 504 -1.58 15.23 6.40
C THR A 504 -0.79 15.73 7.62
N LYS A 505 -1.45 15.96 8.77
CA LYS A 505 -0.80 16.36 10.03
C LYS A 505 -0.09 15.21 10.75
N ASP A 506 -0.53 13.97 10.56
CA ASP A 506 0.03 12.75 11.16
C ASP A 506 1.39 12.33 10.54
N PHE A 507 1.83 13.08 9.52
CA PHE A 507 3.04 12.80 8.74
C PHE A 507 4.05 13.96 8.74
N MET A 508 3.87 14.95 9.64
CA MET A 508 4.86 16.02 9.82
C MET A 508 6.13 15.44 10.47
N ASP A 509 7.30 15.75 9.89
CA ASP A 509 8.60 15.28 10.38
C ASP A 509 9.05 16.03 11.66
N ASP A 510 9.92 15.39 12.45
CA ASP A 510 10.50 15.92 13.71
C ASP A 510 11.16 17.32 13.57
N ASP A 511 11.52 17.73 12.34
CA ASP A 511 12.15 19.01 12.03
C ASP A 511 11.17 20.20 11.93
N GLY A 512 9.86 19.99 12.13
CA GLY A 512 8.90 21.05 12.48
C GLY A 512 8.75 22.20 11.49
N LYS A 513 9.04 22.00 10.19
CA LYS A 513 8.79 23.00 9.16
C LYS A 513 7.30 23.08 8.83
N ASP A 514 6.67 24.13 9.35
CA ASP A 514 5.31 24.52 8.99
C ASP A 514 5.12 24.53 7.48
N VAL A 515 4.15 23.73 7.01
CA VAL A 515 3.37 24.15 5.84
C VAL A 515 2.47 25.27 6.34
N GLN A 516 2.93 26.51 6.18
CA GLN A 516 2.09 27.68 6.38
C GLN A 516 0.86 27.56 5.48
N ASP A 517 -0.31 27.81 6.07
CA ASP A 517 -1.60 28.00 5.40
C ASP A 517 -2.12 26.83 4.55
N ILE A 518 -2.48 25.73 5.23
CA ILE A 518 -3.71 25.02 4.86
C ILE A 518 -4.86 25.63 5.67
N GLU A 519 -5.60 26.55 5.05
CA GLU A 519 -6.83 27.15 5.57
C GLU A 519 -7.86 26.08 6.01
N GLU A 520 -8.92 26.48 6.72
CA GLU A 520 -9.91 25.60 7.40
C GLU A 520 -10.75 24.64 6.50
N GLY A 521 -10.37 24.41 5.24
CA GLY A 521 -10.81 23.24 4.47
C GLY A 521 -9.99 22.01 4.85
N GLY A 522 -10.62 20.99 5.43
CA GLY A 522 -9.94 19.76 5.83
C GLY A 522 -9.23 19.09 4.65
N GLY A 523 -7.90 18.96 4.74
CA GLY A 523 -7.09 18.22 3.78
C GLY A 523 -7.36 16.70 3.85
N PRO A 524 -6.97 15.96 2.80
CA PRO A 524 -7.26 14.53 2.69
C PRO A 524 -6.71 13.74 3.87
N ALA A 525 -7.48 12.72 4.23
CA ALA A 525 -7.19 11.81 5.31
C ALA A 525 -7.91 10.47 5.01
N ILE A 526 -7.49 9.38 5.66
CA ILE A 526 -7.93 8.00 5.41
C ILE A 526 -7.95 7.18 6.70
N ASN A 527 -8.80 6.18 6.72
CA ASN A 527 -9.02 5.24 7.82
C ASN A 527 -8.22 3.92 7.63
N MET A 528 -8.46 2.92 8.49
CA MET A 528 -7.73 1.65 8.49
C MET A 528 -8.03 0.78 7.27
N THR A 529 -9.26 0.81 6.76
CA THR A 529 -9.70 -0.05 5.64
C THR A 529 -9.26 0.54 4.31
N ASP A 530 -9.37 1.86 4.14
CA ASP A 530 -8.75 2.58 3.03
C ASP A 530 -7.23 2.39 3.06
N PHE A 531 -6.57 2.47 4.22
CA PHE A 531 -5.14 2.17 4.38
C PHE A 531 -4.80 0.71 4.01
N LYS A 532 -5.63 -0.26 4.42
CA LYS A 532 -5.47 -1.67 4.06
C LYS A 532 -5.68 -1.90 2.57
N SER A 533 -6.68 -1.30 1.93
CA SER A 533 -6.89 -1.35 0.47
C SER A 533 -5.66 -0.82 -0.25
N LEU A 534 -5.28 0.43 0.08
CA LEU A 534 -4.14 1.17 -0.47
C LEU A 534 -2.79 0.46 -0.36
N LEU A 535 -2.60 -0.37 0.67
CA LEU A 535 -1.45 -1.25 0.76
C LEU A 535 -1.66 -2.55 -0.02
N SER A 536 -2.82 -3.20 0.09
CA SER A 536 -3.12 -4.46 -0.62
C SER A 536 -3.16 -4.35 -2.15
N GLU A 537 -3.39 -3.16 -2.69
CA GLU A 537 -3.30 -2.83 -4.12
C GLU A 537 -1.87 -3.03 -4.67
N ASN A 538 -0.86 -2.87 -3.81
CA ASN A 538 0.55 -2.78 -4.21
C ASN A 538 1.49 -3.72 -3.42
N VAL A 539 0.94 -4.47 -2.47
CA VAL A 539 1.67 -5.33 -1.55
C VAL A 539 0.94 -6.67 -1.43
N GLU A 540 1.59 -7.75 -1.84
CA GLU A 540 0.97 -9.07 -1.87
C GLU A 540 1.20 -9.85 -0.56
N ASN A 541 0.15 -10.48 -0.04
CA ASN A 541 0.29 -11.45 1.03
C ASN A 541 0.81 -12.79 0.48
N LYS A 542 2.07 -13.12 0.74
CA LYS A 542 2.69 -14.41 0.41
C LYS A 542 2.76 -15.33 1.63
N TYR A 543 2.37 -16.57 1.40
CA TYR A 543 2.56 -17.67 2.34
C TYR A 543 3.64 -18.62 1.81
N PHE A 544 4.63 -18.91 2.64
CA PHE A 544 5.68 -19.89 2.34
C PHE A 544 5.67 -21.01 3.40
N PRO A 545 5.55 -22.28 3.02
CA PRO A 545 5.57 -23.38 3.98
C PRO A 545 6.97 -23.59 4.58
N SER A 546 7.05 -24.24 5.75
CA SER A 546 8.32 -24.61 6.37
C SER A 546 9.19 -25.45 5.41
N GLY A 547 10.48 -25.16 5.36
CA GLY A 547 11.45 -25.80 4.47
C GLY A 547 11.56 -25.19 3.07
N HIS A 548 10.59 -24.36 2.65
CA HIS A 548 10.57 -23.72 1.33
C HIS A 548 11.78 -22.79 1.13
N VAL A 549 12.33 -22.73 -0.09
CA VAL A 549 13.41 -21.81 -0.48
C VAL A 549 12.78 -20.70 -1.31
N VAL A 550 12.65 -19.50 -0.75
CA VAL A 550 11.96 -18.36 -1.36
C VAL A 550 12.72 -17.86 -2.60
N TYR A 551 14.05 -17.77 -2.50
CA TYR A 551 14.95 -17.54 -3.64
C TYR A 551 16.37 -18.00 -3.31
N ARG A 552 17.23 -18.07 -4.32
CA ARG A 552 18.64 -18.48 -4.20
C ARG A 552 19.60 -17.32 -4.44
N GLU A 553 20.76 -17.40 -3.82
CA GLU A 553 21.89 -16.50 -4.07
C GLU A 553 22.28 -16.53 -5.56
N GLY A 554 22.58 -15.37 -6.14
CA GLY A 554 22.92 -15.24 -7.55
C GLY A 554 21.73 -15.28 -8.53
N SER A 555 20.50 -15.56 -8.09
CA SER A 555 19.31 -15.43 -8.95
C SER A 555 18.88 -13.98 -9.14
N THR A 556 18.17 -13.67 -10.22
CA THR A 556 17.59 -12.34 -10.47
C THR A 556 16.39 -12.08 -9.54
N GLY A 557 16.19 -10.83 -9.11
CA GLY A 557 15.16 -10.46 -8.14
C GLY A 557 14.42 -9.16 -8.46
N ASN A 558 13.10 -9.25 -8.51
CA ASN A 558 12.18 -8.13 -8.77
C ASN A 558 11.22 -7.83 -7.60
N SER A 559 11.51 -8.31 -6.38
CA SER A 559 10.66 -8.05 -5.21
C SER A 559 11.43 -8.08 -3.88
N MET A 560 10.92 -7.43 -2.83
CA MET A 560 11.36 -7.60 -1.44
C MET A 560 10.18 -8.05 -0.55
N TYR A 561 10.46 -8.56 0.65
CA TYR A 561 9.48 -9.20 1.53
C TYR A 561 9.61 -8.71 2.97
N PHE A 562 8.53 -8.21 3.57
CA PHE A 562 8.42 -7.96 5.01
C PHE A 562 7.78 -9.16 5.71
N ILE A 563 8.44 -9.72 6.71
CA ILE A 563 7.94 -10.88 7.47
C ILE A 563 6.88 -10.37 8.45
N GLU A 564 5.62 -10.77 8.27
CA GLU A 564 4.59 -10.55 9.29
C GLU A 564 4.70 -11.58 10.41
N SER A 565 4.85 -12.84 10.05
CA SER A 565 5.02 -13.94 11.00
C SER A 565 5.89 -15.07 10.44
N GLY A 566 6.43 -15.89 11.34
CA GLY A 566 7.35 -16.97 11.00
C GLY A 566 8.83 -16.58 11.11
N THR A 567 9.69 -17.42 10.53
CA THR A 567 11.14 -17.32 10.62
C THR A 567 11.77 -17.81 9.33
N VAL A 568 12.67 -17.00 8.76
CA VAL A 568 13.54 -17.40 7.63
C VAL A 568 14.99 -17.47 8.07
N GLU A 569 15.71 -18.41 7.48
CA GLU A 569 17.17 -18.49 7.46
C GLU A 569 17.68 -17.84 6.17
N VAL A 570 18.55 -16.84 6.31
CA VAL A 570 19.24 -16.17 5.22
C VAL A 570 20.66 -16.70 5.16
N ILE A 571 21.07 -17.19 3.99
CA ILE A 571 22.33 -17.87 3.74
C ILE A 571 23.10 -17.09 2.66
N THR A 572 24.31 -16.63 2.98
CA THR A 572 25.22 -15.90 2.07
C THR A 572 26.64 -16.34 2.35
N ASP A 573 27.42 -16.69 1.33
CA ASP A 573 28.85 -17.08 1.48
C ASP A 573 29.08 -18.12 2.61
N GLY A 574 28.13 -19.05 2.80
CA GLY A 574 28.15 -20.06 3.87
C GLY A 574 27.75 -19.58 5.27
N THR A 575 27.63 -18.27 5.52
CA THR A 575 27.05 -17.73 6.76
C THR A 575 25.54 -17.92 6.81
N ARG A 576 24.99 -18.01 8.03
CA ARG A 576 23.56 -18.17 8.30
C ARG A 576 23.10 -17.09 9.28
N ALA A 577 22.01 -16.40 8.97
CA ALA A 577 21.35 -15.46 9.87
C ALA A 577 19.84 -15.78 9.93
N LEU A 578 19.25 -15.67 11.11
CA LEU A 578 17.80 -15.83 11.27
C LEU A 578 17.11 -14.45 11.22
N ARG A 579 15.93 -14.40 10.61
CA ARG A 579 15.03 -13.25 10.60
C ARG A 579 13.63 -13.68 10.97
N THR A 580 12.89 -12.84 11.68
CA THR A 580 11.56 -13.18 12.25
C THR A 580 10.55 -12.06 11.99
N GLY A 581 9.27 -12.29 12.35
CA GLY A 581 8.20 -11.31 12.20
C GLY A 581 8.57 -9.91 12.69
N GLY A 582 8.42 -8.92 11.82
CA GLY A 582 8.86 -7.53 11.99
C GLY A 582 10.15 -7.15 11.26
N ASP A 583 10.88 -8.10 10.66
CA ASP A 583 12.06 -7.86 9.79
C ASP A 583 11.75 -8.15 8.31
N PHE A 584 12.66 -7.78 7.40
CA PHE A 584 12.48 -7.89 5.95
C PHE A 584 13.72 -8.43 5.23
N PHE A 585 13.51 -9.01 4.05
CA PHE A 585 14.55 -9.58 3.19
C PHE A 585 14.28 -9.34 1.70
N GLY A 586 15.32 -9.43 0.86
CA GLY A 586 15.22 -9.28 -0.60
C GLY A 586 15.53 -7.88 -1.13
N GLU A 587 15.74 -6.93 -0.23
CA GLU A 587 16.07 -5.52 -0.51
C GLU A 587 17.26 -5.36 -1.47
N GLY A 588 18.29 -6.19 -1.31
CA GLY A 588 19.54 -6.05 -2.05
C GLY A 588 19.35 -6.18 -3.56
N ALA A 589 18.40 -6.99 -4.02
CA ALA A 589 18.10 -7.10 -5.44
C ALA A 589 17.42 -5.83 -5.98
N LEU A 590 16.48 -5.23 -5.23
CA LEU A 590 15.82 -3.99 -5.64
C LEU A 590 16.81 -2.83 -5.76
N LEU A 591 17.80 -2.78 -4.86
CA LEU A 591 18.84 -1.76 -4.79
C LEU A 591 20.00 -1.98 -5.80
N SER A 592 20.13 -3.16 -6.38
CA SER A 592 21.22 -3.51 -7.31
C SER A 592 20.78 -3.34 -8.77
N ALA A 593 21.61 -2.70 -9.60
CA ALA A 593 21.33 -2.48 -11.02
C ALA A 593 21.26 -3.78 -11.85
N ASP A 594 22.05 -4.80 -11.48
CA ASP A 594 22.02 -6.15 -12.06
C ASP A 594 20.89 -7.03 -11.52
N LYS A 595 20.13 -6.51 -10.54
CA LYS A 595 18.98 -7.14 -9.88
C LYS A 595 19.34 -8.43 -9.12
N THR A 596 20.60 -8.66 -8.76
CA THR A 596 21.06 -9.95 -8.21
C THR A 596 20.70 -10.17 -6.73
N ARG A 597 20.21 -11.37 -6.41
CA ARG A 597 19.93 -11.81 -5.03
C ARG A 597 21.23 -12.08 -4.26
N SER A 598 21.55 -11.22 -3.28
CA SER A 598 22.72 -11.31 -2.40
C SER A 598 22.67 -12.39 -1.30
N ALA A 599 21.71 -13.32 -1.37
CA ALA A 599 21.53 -14.41 -0.42
C ALA A 599 20.58 -15.49 -0.97
N THR A 600 20.65 -16.69 -0.41
CA THR A 600 19.57 -17.69 -0.44
C THR A 600 18.68 -17.48 0.79
N VAL A 601 17.36 -17.53 0.63
CA VAL A 601 16.42 -17.42 1.76
C VAL A 601 15.57 -18.68 1.87
N LYS A 602 15.54 -19.28 3.06
CA LYS A 602 14.82 -20.52 3.35
C LYS A 602 13.92 -20.37 4.58
N CYS A 603 12.66 -20.76 4.46
CA CYS A 603 11.71 -20.77 5.57
C CYS A 603 12.06 -21.88 6.57
N GLN A 604 12.25 -21.51 7.84
CA GLN A 604 12.45 -22.45 8.94
C GLN A 604 11.11 -22.88 9.54
N THR A 605 10.21 -21.91 9.75
CA THR A 605 8.80 -22.13 10.07
C THR A 605 7.92 -21.73 8.87
N PRO A 606 6.60 -21.99 8.88
CA PRO A 606 5.70 -21.33 7.93
C PRO A 606 5.80 -19.82 8.09
N VAL A 607 5.87 -19.10 6.97
CA VAL A 607 6.08 -17.65 6.92
C VAL A 607 4.93 -16.99 6.20
N HIS A 608 4.36 -15.96 6.82
CA HIS A 608 3.50 -14.98 6.15
C HIS A 608 4.33 -13.72 5.94
N ALA A 609 4.39 -13.24 4.71
CA ALA A 609 5.17 -12.06 4.35
C ALA A 609 4.44 -11.18 3.33
N LEU A 610 4.64 -9.87 3.45
CA LEU A 610 4.17 -8.86 2.52
C LEU A 610 5.24 -8.65 1.45
N GLU A 611 4.97 -9.07 0.22
CA GLU A 611 5.83 -8.87 -0.96
C GLU A 611 5.58 -7.50 -1.60
N ILE A 612 6.65 -6.84 -2.00
CA ILE A 612 6.65 -5.54 -2.70
C ILE A 612 7.44 -5.70 -3.99
N SER A 613 6.85 -5.34 -5.12
CA SER A 613 7.49 -5.42 -6.43
C SER A 613 8.54 -4.30 -6.65
N ARG A 614 9.46 -4.55 -7.58
CA ARG A 614 10.43 -3.57 -8.08
C ARG A 614 9.75 -2.35 -8.67
N GLU A 615 8.74 -2.57 -9.50
CA GLU A 615 8.01 -1.49 -10.17
C GLU A 615 7.37 -0.54 -9.15
N TYR A 616 6.73 -1.10 -8.12
CA TYR A 616 6.18 -0.30 -7.03
C TYR A 616 7.28 0.43 -6.24
N PHE A 617 8.39 -0.27 -5.95
CA PHE A 617 9.55 0.33 -5.30
C PHE A 617 10.14 1.49 -6.12
N GLU A 618 10.26 1.35 -7.44
CA GLU A 618 10.79 2.36 -8.35
C GLU A 618 9.77 3.48 -8.65
N LYS A 619 8.45 3.24 -8.56
CA LYS A 619 7.40 4.25 -8.75
C LYS A 619 7.12 5.08 -7.50
N TYR A 620 7.17 4.48 -6.31
CA TYR A 620 6.70 5.13 -5.06
C TYR A 620 7.72 5.18 -3.91
N ILE A 621 8.80 4.38 -3.93
CA ILE A 621 9.79 4.32 -2.82
C ILE A 621 11.12 5.01 -3.19
N SER A 622 11.63 4.83 -4.40
CA SER A 622 12.91 5.42 -4.87
C SER A 622 12.86 6.96 -4.87
N TYR A 623 11.79 7.54 -5.44
CA TYR A 623 11.55 8.98 -5.57
C TYR A 623 10.89 9.63 -4.34
N SER A 624 10.75 8.90 -3.23
CA SER A 624 10.07 9.41 -2.03
C SER A 624 10.87 10.51 -1.32
N GLU A 625 10.22 11.63 -1.01
CA GLU A 625 10.79 12.74 -0.21
C GLU A 625 11.29 12.28 1.18
N THR A 626 10.74 11.18 1.71
CA THR A 626 11.16 10.55 2.98
C THR A 626 12.58 9.97 2.91
N GLY A 627 13.18 9.86 1.72
CA GLY A 627 14.51 9.30 1.50
C GLY A 627 14.61 7.84 1.92
N LEU A 628 13.52 7.09 1.73
CA LEU A 628 13.39 5.68 2.12
C LEU A 628 14.40 4.77 1.41
N TYR A 629 14.66 5.05 0.13
CA TYR A 629 15.72 4.44 -0.67
C TYR A 629 17.08 4.47 0.05
N LEU A 630 17.46 5.63 0.61
CA LEU A 630 18.73 5.82 1.32
C LEU A 630 18.80 4.98 2.60
N ILE A 631 17.66 4.80 3.30
CA ILE A 631 17.57 3.96 4.50
C ILE A 631 17.78 2.49 4.13
N LEU A 632 17.13 2.02 3.07
CA LEU A 632 17.28 0.64 2.60
C LEU A 632 18.69 0.35 2.09
N LYS A 633 19.30 1.27 1.34
CA LYS A 633 20.66 1.14 0.82
C LYS A 633 21.70 1.10 1.95
N GLU A 634 21.59 2.00 2.93
CA GLU A 634 22.47 1.97 4.11
C GLU A 634 22.27 0.68 4.92
N LYS A 635 21.04 0.18 5.02
CA LYS A 635 20.73 -1.06 5.74
C LYS A 635 21.28 -2.31 5.05
N ASP A 636 21.23 -2.39 3.72
CA ASP A 636 21.91 -3.45 2.95
C ASP A 636 23.44 -3.38 3.14
N LYS A 637 24.04 -2.18 3.06
CA LYS A 637 25.46 -1.93 3.35
C LYS A 637 25.85 -2.38 4.77
N ILE A 638 25.09 -2.02 5.81
CA ILE A 638 25.29 -2.48 7.19
C ILE A 638 25.20 -4.01 7.29
N ARG A 639 24.22 -4.64 6.63
CA ARG A 639 24.03 -6.09 6.62
C ARG A 639 25.23 -6.80 5.96
N LYS A 640 25.68 -6.35 4.79
CA LYS A 640 26.89 -6.87 4.10
C LYS A 640 28.14 -6.75 4.97
N ARG A 641 28.37 -5.57 5.57
CA ARG A 641 29.46 -5.29 6.51
C ARG A 641 29.45 -6.19 7.75
N ASN A 642 28.28 -6.45 8.33
CA ASN A 642 28.16 -7.34 9.48
C ASN A 642 28.35 -8.82 9.11
N ARG A 643 27.99 -9.25 7.90
CA ARG A 643 28.36 -10.58 7.37
C ARG A 643 29.89 -10.71 7.22
N ALA A 644 30.54 -9.72 6.60
CA ALA A 644 32.01 -9.69 6.45
C ALA A 644 32.74 -9.79 7.80
N LYS A 645 32.29 -9.04 8.83
CA LYS A 645 32.80 -9.17 10.21
C LYS A 645 32.66 -10.59 10.77
N THR A 646 31.52 -11.25 10.55
CA THR A 646 31.26 -12.61 11.04
C THR A 646 32.17 -13.64 10.37
N ILE A 647 32.35 -13.56 9.05
CA ILE A 647 33.24 -14.48 8.30
C ILE A 647 34.69 -14.35 8.77
N LEU A 648 35.14 -13.13 9.07
CA LEU A 648 36.48 -12.88 9.61
C LEU A 648 36.70 -13.49 11.00
N ARG A 649 35.68 -13.57 11.85
CA ARG A 649 35.77 -14.26 13.17
C ARG A 649 35.76 -15.78 13.08
N MET A 650 35.32 -16.35 11.95
CA MET A 650 35.30 -17.80 11.72
C MET A 650 36.63 -18.34 11.15
N GLN A 651 37.64 -17.47 10.95
CA GLN A 651 38.95 -17.90 10.47
C GLN A 651 39.71 -18.69 11.54
N LYS A 652 40.36 -19.78 11.13
CA LYS A 652 40.98 -20.75 12.06
C LYS A 652 42.34 -20.28 12.61
N ASP A 653 43.00 -19.37 11.90
CA ASP A 653 44.39 -18.96 12.16
C ASP A 653 44.47 -17.60 12.89
N LEU A 654 43.49 -17.34 13.78
CA LEU A 654 43.42 -16.14 14.60
C LEU A 654 44.31 -16.30 15.84
N LYS A 655 45.23 -15.35 16.05
CA LYS A 655 46.15 -15.34 17.18
C LYS A 655 45.74 -14.29 18.21
N THR A 656 45.35 -14.72 19.42
CA THR A 656 45.02 -13.81 20.51
C THR A 656 46.25 -13.05 21.00
N VAL A 657 46.13 -11.73 21.15
CA VAL A 657 47.15 -10.78 21.62
C VAL A 657 46.54 -9.92 22.72
N ALA A 658 47.14 -9.93 23.91
CA ALA A 658 46.77 -9.06 25.01
C ALA A 658 47.53 -7.72 24.92
N ILE A 659 46.79 -6.61 24.95
CA ILE A 659 47.31 -5.25 24.90
C ILE A 659 47.17 -4.62 26.29
N PRO A 660 48.27 -4.22 26.94
CA PRO A 660 48.19 -3.61 28.26
C PRO A 660 47.48 -2.25 28.20
N ARG A 661 46.97 -1.77 29.34
CA ARG A 661 46.39 -0.42 29.48
C ARG A 661 47.34 0.65 28.93
N ARG A 662 46.82 1.55 28.06
CA ARG A 662 47.59 2.56 27.31
C ARG A 662 48.63 2.00 26.32
N GLY A 663 48.68 0.67 26.13
CA GLY A 663 49.40 0.02 25.05
C GLY A 663 48.78 0.35 23.70
N HIS A 664 49.55 0.15 22.64
CA HIS A 664 49.11 0.35 21.26
C HIS A 664 48.96 -1.01 20.58
N VAL A 665 47.91 -1.17 19.77
CA VAL A 665 47.76 -2.30 18.84
C VAL A 665 48.73 -2.12 17.67
N PHE A 666 48.80 -0.88 17.17
CA PHE A 666 49.79 -0.38 16.22
C PHE A 666 49.88 1.14 16.33
N LYS A 667 50.96 1.71 15.80
CA LYS A 667 51.20 3.16 15.72
C LYS A 667 51.20 3.64 14.28
N ASN A 668 51.05 4.95 14.11
CA ASN A 668 51.25 5.62 12.84
C ASN A 668 52.70 5.41 12.33
N GLY A 669 52.86 5.03 11.05
CA GLY A 669 54.14 4.71 10.41
C GLY A 669 54.58 3.24 10.49
N ASP A 670 53.96 2.41 11.34
CA ASP A 670 54.27 0.97 11.42
C ASP A 670 54.01 0.25 10.08
N GLU A 671 54.77 -0.81 9.80
CA GLU A 671 54.48 -1.76 8.73
C GLU A 671 53.44 -2.79 9.21
N GLY A 672 52.42 -3.06 8.40
CA GLY A 672 51.17 -3.62 8.91
C GLY A 672 50.54 -4.76 8.09
N ASN A 673 51.25 -5.87 7.87
CA ASN A 673 50.72 -7.06 7.19
C ASN A 673 49.83 -7.96 8.10
N SER A 674 49.05 -7.37 9.02
CA SER A 674 48.08 -8.06 9.88
C SER A 674 46.83 -7.20 10.10
N LEU A 675 45.67 -7.87 10.18
CA LEU A 675 44.40 -7.31 10.60
C LEU A 675 44.16 -7.65 12.07
N PHE A 676 43.44 -6.82 12.83
CA PHE A 676 43.07 -7.13 14.22
C PHE A 676 41.55 -7.05 14.41
N ILE A 677 41.00 -8.03 15.12
CA ILE A 677 39.60 -8.07 15.55
C ILE A 677 39.58 -7.87 17.07
N MET A 678 38.80 -6.92 17.57
CA MET A 678 38.62 -6.71 19.01
C MET A 678 37.91 -7.91 19.64
N GLU A 679 38.42 -8.42 20.76
CA GLU A 679 37.81 -9.50 21.54
C GLU A 679 37.28 -8.98 22.88
N SER A 680 38.05 -8.13 23.57
CA SER A 680 37.61 -7.45 24.80
C SER A 680 38.26 -6.08 24.99
N GLY A 681 37.61 -5.22 25.77
CA GLY A 681 38.05 -3.84 26.02
C GLY A 681 37.72 -2.87 24.87
N GLN A 682 38.32 -1.68 24.94
CA GLN A 682 38.11 -0.55 24.04
C GLN A 682 39.44 -0.01 23.53
N VAL A 683 39.57 0.13 22.21
CA VAL A 683 40.72 0.74 21.53
C VAL A 683 40.26 1.99 20.80
N ASP A 684 40.82 3.14 21.13
CA ASP A 684 40.58 4.38 20.40
C ASP A 684 41.55 4.48 19.22
N VAL A 685 41.01 4.84 18.05
CA VAL A 685 41.79 5.11 16.84
C VAL A 685 41.99 6.62 16.74
N GLU A 686 43.24 7.05 16.86
CA GLU A 686 43.65 8.45 16.98
C GLU A 686 44.47 8.90 15.76
N ILE A 687 44.31 10.16 15.35
CA ILE A 687 45.28 10.86 14.49
C ILE A 687 45.70 12.16 15.17
N LYS A 688 47.01 12.38 15.31
CA LYS A 688 47.59 13.57 15.98
C LYS A 688 46.99 13.80 17.39
N GLY A 689 46.69 12.72 18.12
CA GLY A 689 46.11 12.76 19.47
C GLY A 689 44.63 13.19 19.53
N LYS A 690 43.88 13.03 18.43
CA LYS A 690 42.43 13.22 18.38
C LYS A 690 41.73 11.95 17.94
N THR A 691 40.72 11.53 18.70
CA THR A 691 39.95 10.30 18.45
C THR A 691 39.04 10.46 17.25
N ILE A 692 39.12 9.51 16.32
CA ILE A 692 38.30 9.44 15.09
C ILE A 692 37.13 8.47 15.31
N PHE A 693 37.38 7.36 16.00
CA PHE A 693 36.39 6.40 16.45
C PHE A 693 36.96 5.51 17.56
N SER A 694 36.08 4.99 18.40
CA SER A 694 36.39 3.97 19.40
C SER A 694 35.97 2.59 18.88
N CYS A 695 36.79 1.58 19.14
CA CYS A 695 36.55 0.20 18.75
C CYS A 695 36.21 -0.64 19.97
N PHE A 696 35.07 -1.33 19.89
CA PHE A 696 34.52 -2.21 20.91
C PHE A 696 34.66 -3.68 20.48
N PRO A 697 34.35 -4.68 21.34
CA PRO A 697 34.40 -6.08 20.98
C PRO A 697 33.72 -6.39 19.63
N GLY A 698 34.38 -7.22 18.83
CA GLY A 698 33.96 -7.57 17.49
C GLY A 698 34.22 -6.52 16.39
N ASN A 699 34.70 -5.32 16.72
CA ASN A 699 35.13 -4.34 15.72
C ASN A 699 36.47 -4.75 15.09
N ILE A 700 36.73 -4.30 13.86
CA ILE A 700 37.95 -4.58 13.10
C ILE A 700 38.81 -3.32 13.02
N ILE A 701 40.13 -3.46 13.14
CA ILE A 701 41.12 -2.39 12.92
C ILE A 701 42.34 -2.91 12.15
N GLY A 702 42.99 -2.01 11.42
CA GLY A 702 44.21 -2.31 10.68
C GLY A 702 43.99 -2.82 9.26
N GLU A 703 42.77 -2.73 8.73
CA GLU A 703 42.43 -3.09 7.36
C GLU A 703 43.20 -2.25 6.32
N TYR A 704 43.38 -0.94 6.57
CA TYR A 704 44.05 0.00 5.66
C TYR A 704 45.37 -0.53 5.09
N SER A 705 46.30 -0.94 5.95
CA SER A 705 47.65 -1.39 5.54
C SER A 705 47.63 -2.71 4.78
N VAL A 706 46.66 -3.59 5.08
CA VAL A 706 46.54 -4.90 4.43
C VAL A 706 45.81 -4.80 3.09
N LEU A 707 44.88 -3.84 2.95
CA LEU A 707 44.14 -3.57 1.70
C LEU A 707 44.95 -2.76 0.69
N THR A 708 45.69 -1.73 1.16
CA THR A 708 46.45 -0.82 0.29
C THR A 708 47.92 -1.20 0.10
N GLY A 709 48.49 -1.98 1.02
CA GLY A 709 49.95 -2.21 1.11
C GLY A 709 50.73 -1.07 1.75
N ASN A 710 50.10 0.07 2.04
CA ASN A 710 50.74 1.25 2.64
C ASN A 710 51.01 1.05 4.14
N ARG A 711 51.88 1.89 4.74
CA ARG A 711 52.12 1.92 6.19
C ARG A 711 50.85 2.32 6.97
N ARG A 712 50.79 2.01 8.27
CA ARG A 712 49.72 2.52 9.16
C ARG A 712 49.69 4.06 9.09
N ASN A 713 48.49 4.63 8.96
CA ASN A 713 48.27 6.09 8.86
C ASN A 713 47.60 6.70 10.11
N CYS A 714 47.45 5.93 11.18
CA CYS A 714 46.85 6.33 12.46
C CYS A 714 47.37 5.47 13.61
N ASP A 715 47.20 5.95 14.84
CA ASP A 715 47.49 5.20 16.06
C ASP A 715 46.25 4.43 16.54
N ALA A 716 46.41 3.23 17.08
CA ALA A 716 45.34 2.45 17.69
C ALA A 716 45.72 2.06 19.13
N LYS A 717 45.03 2.62 20.12
CA LYS A 717 45.48 2.68 21.51
C LYS A 717 44.43 2.16 22.50
N CYS A 718 44.82 1.23 23.36
CA CYS A 718 43.92 0.64 24.36
C CYS A 718 43.63 1.64 25.49
N VAL A 719 42.36 1.99 25.67
CA VAL A 719 41.89 2.94 26.71
C VAL A 719 41.22 2.25 27.91
N SER A 720 40.86 0.96 27.78
CA SER A 720 40.33 0.16 28.88
C SER A 720 41.28 0.06 30.07
N LYS A 721 40.70 0.11 31.28
CA LYS A 721 41.44 0.08 32.56
C LYS A 721 42.17 -1.23 32.80
N GLU A 722 41.64 -2.34 32.29
CA GLU A 722 42.15 -3.71 32.49
C GLU A 722 43.05 -4.17 31.33
N GLY A 723 43.29 -3.32 30.33
CA GLY A 723 43.85 -3.72 29.04
C GLY A 723 42.75 -4.11 28.05
N CYS A 724 43.17 -4.60 26.90
CA CYS A 724 42.32 -4.99 25.78
C CYS A 724 42.82 -6.33 25.21
N VAL A 725 41.94 -7.13 24.62
CA VAL A 725 42.33 -8.36 23.90
C VAL A 725 41.92 -8.21 22.45
N VAL A 726 42.84 -8.55 21.54
CA VAL A 726 42.61 -8.53 20.09
C VAL A 726 43.03 -9.86 19.46
N GLN A 727 42.38 -10.26 18.38
CA GLN A 727 42.72 -11.42 17.57
C GLN A 727 43.41 -10.92 16.29
N GLU A 728 44.69 -11.27 16.15
CA GLU A 728 45.51 -10.98 14.97
C GLU A 728 45.24 -11.99 13.86
N LEU A 729 44.87 -11.51 12.68
CA LEU A 729 44.76 -12.29 11.44
C LEU A 729 45.88 -11.88 10.47
N PRO A 730 46.81 -12.79 10.11
CA PRO A 730 47.87 -12.50 9.17
C PRO A 730 47.36 -12.08 7.78
N GLY A 731 47.98 -11.05 7.20
CA GLY A 731 47.53 -10.42 5.95
C GLY A 731 47.57 -11.30 4.70
N HIS A 732 48.30 -12.42 4.74
CA HIS A 732 48.29 -13.42 3.66
C HIS A 732 47.05 -14.34 3.73
N HIS A 733 46.62 -14.74 4.94
CA HIS A 733 45.34 -15.43 5.14
C HIS A 733 44.16 -14.50 4.81
N PHE A 734 44.24 -13.23 5.20
CA PHE A 734 43.23 -12.24 4.85
C PHE A 734 43.13 -12.03 3.33
N ARG A 735 44.25 -11.83 2.60
CA ARG A 735 44.23 -11.71 1.13
C ARG A 735 43.63 -12.92 0.44
N LYS A 736 43.97 -14.14 0.89
CA LYS A 736 43.36 -15.38 0.39
C LYS A 736 41.84 -15.41 0.59
N LEU A 737 41.34 -14.94 1.75
CA LEU A 737 39.91 -14.81 1.99
C LEU A 737 39.24 -13.78 1.05
N LEU A 738 39.91 -12.66 0.79
CA LEU A 738 39.43 -11.64 -0.16
C LEU A 738 39.48 -12.09 -1.62
N GLU A 739 40.33 -13.04 -1.98
CA GLU A 739 40.37 -13.72 -3.29
C GLU A 739 39.19 -14.69 -3.44
N THR A 740 38.83 -15.42 -2.38
CA THR A 740 37.69 -16.35 -2.40
C THR A 740 36.32 -15.68 -2.28
N SER A 741 36.25 -14.43 -1.77
CA SER A 741 34.98 -13.75 -1.47
C SER A 741 35.01 -12.25 -1.84
N PRO A 742 34.64 -11.89 -3.08
CA PRO A 742 34.62 -10.49 -3.55
C PRO A 742 33.69 -9.59 -2.72
N SER A 743 32.54 -10.09 -2.26
CA SER A 743 31.56 -9.37 -1.43
C SER A 743 32.18 -8.81 -0.12
N ILE A 744 33.08 -9.58 0.48
CA ILE A 744 33.83 -9.22 1.70
C ILE A 744 34.84 -8.12 1.38
N ARG A 745 35.55 -8.23 0.25
CA ARG A 745 36.53 -7.23 -0.21
C ARG A 745 35.87 -5.87 -0.39
N GLU A 746 34.76 -5.82 -1.10
CA GLU A 746 33.97 -4.61 -1.33
C GLU A 746 33.48 -4.00 0.00
N SER A 747 32.85 -4.82 0.86
CA SER A 747 32.32 -4.38 2.17
C SER A 747 33.39 -3.81 3.11
N LEU A 748 34.61 -4.34 3.06
CA LEU A 748 35.73 -3.87 3.89
C LEU A 748 36.44 -2.66 3.27
N ARG A 749 36.49 -2.57 1.94
CA ARG A 749 37.01 -1.41 1.22
C ARG A 749 36.10 -0.19 1.43
N GLU A 750 34.78 -0.36 1.35
CA GLU A 750 33.83 0.70 1.70
C GLU A 750 34.03 1.20 3.16
N LEU A 751 34.15 0.26 4.11
CA LEU A 751 34.40 0.57 5.52
C LEU A 751 35.73 1.32 5.73
N GLN A 752 36.77 0.98 4.97
CA GLN A 752 38.04 1.71 4.98
C GLN A 752 37.82 3.15 4.47
N MET A 753 37.16 3.34 3.33
CA MET A 753 36.99 4.66 2.72
C MET A 753 36.21 5.63 3.62
N ARG A 754 35.15 5.15 4.29
CA ARG A 754 34.44 5.94 5.31
C ARG A 754 35.35 6.33 6.49
N ARG A 755 36.31 5.48 6.89
CA ARG A 755 37.29 5.80 7.95
C ARG A 755 38.32 6.82 7.49
N GLU A 756 38.72 6.80 6.22
CA GLU A 756 39.64 7.80 5.65
C GLU A 756 38.98 9.18 5.54
N PHE A 757 37.73 9.26 5.11
CA PHE A 757 36.95 10.51 5.18
C PHE A 757 36.90 11.10 6.60
N LYS A 758 36.62 10.26 7.61
CA LYS A 758 36.62 10.68 9.02
C LYS A 758 37.98 11.17 9.49
N LYS A 759 39.07 10.50 9.09
CA LYS A 759 40.46 10.94 9.35
C LYS A 759 40.73 12.32 8.75
N ALA A 760 40.24 12.58 7.53
CA ALA A 760 40.41 13.87 6.86
C ALA A 760 39.66 15.00 7.59
N VAL A 761 38.39 14.77 7.98
CA VAL A 761 37.60 15.70 8.81
C VAL A 761 38.29 16.00 10.15
N VAL A 762 38.81 14.98 10.86
CA VAL A 762 39.55 15.18 12.13
C VAL A 762 40.87 15.92 11.91
N ASN A 763 41.61 15.59 10.83
CA ASN A 763 42.85 16.28 10.48
C ASN A 763 42.61 17.77 10.17
N ARG A 764 41.53 18.12 9.48
CA ARG A 764 41.17 19.51 9.16
C ARG A 764 40.65 20.27 10.39
N THR A 765 39.66 19.72 11.10
CA THR A 765 39.01 20.40 12.24
C THR A 765 39.85 20.46 13.51
N ARG A 766 40.87 19.60 13.65
CA ARG A 766 41.70 19.41 14.86
C ARG A 766 40.90 19.04 16.12
N LYS A 767 39.68 18.52 15.94
CA LYS A 767 38.75 18.10 16.99
C LYS A 767 38.42 16.62 16.82
N GLU A 768 37.82 16.01 17.84
CA GLU A 768 37.26 14.65 17.73
C GLU A 768 36.13 14.62 16.69
N PHE A 769 35.92 13.47 16.04
CA PHE A 769 34.92 13.37 14.98
C PHE A 769 33.49 13.62 15.54
N PRO A 770 32.70 14.54 14.98
CA PRO A 770 31.48 15.03 15.63
C PRO A 770 30.27 14.10 15.38
N TYR A 771 30.29 12.89 15.94
CA TYR A 771 29.19 11.92 15.80
C TYR A 771 27.81 12.42 16.27
N GLU A 772 27.78 13.31 17.27
CA GLU A 772 26.52 13.90 17.79
C GLU A 772 26.05 15.13 17.01
N ASN A 773 26.87 15.68 16.11
CA ASN A 773 26.47 16.75 15.20
C ASN A 773 27.18 16.54 13.84
N PRO A 774 26.55 15.79 12.91
CA PRO A 774 27.11 15.54 11.60
C PRO A 774 27.14 16.77 10.67
N GLU A 775 26.42 17.86 10.99
CA GLU A 775 26.51 19.12 10.23
C GLU A 775 27.93 19.67 10.29
N LYS A 776 28.58 19.60 11.45
CA LYS A 776 30.00 20.00 11.60
C LYS A 776 30.99 19.15 10.82
N ALA A 777 30.62 17.92 10.46
CA ALA A 777 31.40 17.09 9.54
C ALA A 777 31.12 17.48 8.08
N PHE A 778 29.88 17.89 7.76
CA PHE A 778 29.48 18.40 6.45
C PHE A 778 30.15 19.75 6.16
N GLU A 779 30.02 20.73 7.05
CA GLU A 779 30.68 22.05 6.99
C GLU A 779 32.21 21.97 6.89
N ALA A 780 32.82 20.93 7.48
CA ALA A 780 34.25 20.71 7.37
C ALA A 780 34.68 20.21 5.98
N ALA A 781 33.77 19.57 5.25
CA ALA A 781 33.96 19.07 3.89
C ALA A 781 33.42 20.03 2.81
N ASP A 782 32.41 20.85 3.13
CA ASP A 782 31.80 21.84 2.23
C ASP A 782 32.66 23.11 2.25
N LEU A 783 33.73 23.07 1.47
CA LEU A 783 34.76 24.10 1.43
C LEU A 783 34.27 25.42 0.84
N GLU A 784 33.18 25.38 0.08
CA GLU A 784 32.64 26.51 -0.69
C GLU A 784 31.27 26.99 -0.16
N GLN A 785 30.72 26.31 0.85
CA GLN A 785 29.42 26.59 1.47
C GLN A 785 28.24 26.52 0.47
N VAL A 786 28.32 25.58 -0.48
CA VAL A 786 27.33 25.39 -1.54
C VAL A 786 26.13 24.56 -1.05
N GLY A 787 26.24 23.89 0.11
CA GLY A 787 25.21 23.03 0.69
C GLY A 787 25.18 21.61 0.11
N GLN A 788 26.16 21.27 -0.73
CA GLN A 788 26.35 19.98 -1.39
C GLN A 788 27.84 19.67 -1.47
N LEU A 789 28.23 18.40 -1.33
CA LEU A 789 29.62 17.97 -1.49
C LEU A 789 29.79 17.26 -2.83
N ASP A 790 30.61 17.82 -3.70
CA ASP A 790 30.99 17.22 -4.97
C ASP A 790 32.34 16.47 -4.87
N LYS A 791 32.74 15.83 -5.98
CA LYS A 791 34.03 15.13 -6.06
C LYS A 791 35.22 16.06 -5.75
N GLU A 792 35.19 17.32 -6.19
CA GLU A 792 36.31 18.25 -6.01
C GLU A 792 36.49 18.68 -4.54
N SER A 793 35.38 18.95 -3.83
CA SER A 793 35.39 19.23 -2.38
C SER A 793 35.95 18.06 -1.58
N ILE A 794 35.51 16.83 -1.89
CA ILE A 794 36.03 15.60 -1.26
C ILE A 794 37.51 15.39 -1.62
N ALA A 795 37.90 15.57 -2.88
CA ALA A 795 39.28 15.44 -3.33
C ALA A 795 40.24 16.36 -2.56
N LYS A 796 39.85 17.62 -2.39
CA LYS A 796 40.63 18.64 -1.66
C LYS A 796 40.75 18.30 -0.18
N LEU A 797 39.66 17.87 0.47
CA LEU A 797 39.69 17.40 1.87
C LEU A 797 40.59 16.16 2.05
N MET A 798 40.50 15.17 1.16
CA MET A 798 41.30 13.95 1.24
C MET A 798 42.79 14.21 0.97
N ARG A 799 43.12 15.09 0.01
CA ARG A 799 44.52 15.46 -0.30
C ARG A 799 45.17 16.32 0.79
N GLU A 800 44.40 17.03 1.62
CA GLU A 800 44.90 17.64 2.87
C GLU A 800 45.29 16.62 3.96
N LEU A 801 44.77 15.39 3.90
CA LEU A 801 45.19 14.27 4.76
C LEU A 801 46.43 13.57 4.19
N ASN A 802 46.38 13.19 2.91
CA ASN A 802 47.52 12.62 2.17
C ASN A 802 47.49 13.09 0.69
N PRO A 803 48.49 13.85 0.20
CA PRO A 803 48.55 14.27 -1.19
C PRO A 803 48.61 13.13 -2.21
N GLU A 804 48.98 11.91 -1.80
CA GLU A 804 49.09 10.74 -2.69
C GLU A 804 47.73 10.09 -3.03
N TYR A 805 46.61 10.57 -2.48
CA TYR A 805 45.29 10.03 -2.80
C TYR A 805 44.94 10.19 -4.29
N THR A 806 44.74 9.05 -4.94
CA THR A 806 44.37 8.91 -6.35
C THR A 806 42.93 9.36 -6.62
N ASP A 807 42.62 9.70 -7.87
CA ASP A 807 41.24 10.04 -8.25
C ASP A 807 40.31 8.83 -8.13
N GLU A 808 40.80 7.60 -8.33
CA GLU A 808 40.02 6.38 -8.10
C GLU A 808 39.68 6.17 -6.61
N GLU A 809 40.63 6.37 -5.69
CA GLU A 809 40.35 6.30 -4.25
C GLU A 809 39.36 7.39 -3.79
N ILE A 810 39.42 8.57 -4.41
CA ILE A 810 38.46 9.65 -4.15
C ILE A 810 37.06 9.25 -4.64
N ASP A 811 36.93 8.63 -5.81
CA ASP A 811 35.64 8.10 -6.29
C ASP A 811 35.08 7.03 -5.33
N GLU A 812 35.92 6.16 -4.78
CA GLU A 812 35.49 5.17 -3.79
C GLU A 812 35.05 5.81 -2.46
N VAL A 813 35.70 6.90 -2.03
CA VAL A 813 35.23 7.71 -0.89
C VAL A 813 33.87 8.33 -1.19
N VAL A 814 33.68 8.92 -2.38
CA VAL A 814 32.39 9.49 -2.80
C VAL A 814 31.30 8.42 -2.80
N GLN A 815 31.51 7.27 -3.45
CA GLN A 815 30.55 6.14 -3.48
C GLN A 815 30.25 5.54 -2.08
N SER A 816 31.16 5.68 -1.11
CA SER A 816 30.91 5.24 0.27
C SER A 816 29.96 6.16 1.04
N LEU A 817 29.86 7.43 0.65
CA LEU A 817 29.07 8.50 1.29
C LEU A 817 27.82 8.89 0.48
N ASP A 818 27.87 8.75 -0.84
CA ASP A 818 26.76 8.94 -1.76
C ASP A 818 25.88 7.69 -1.78
N LEU A 819 24.71 7.80 -1.16
CA LEU A 819 23.68 6.77 -1.19
C LEU A 819 22.72 6.97 -2.38
N THR A 820 22.84 8.06 -3.15
CA THR A 820 22.03 8.32 -4.36
C THR A 820 22.68 7.84 -5.66
N ASP A 821 23.99 7.58 -5.68
CA ASP A 821 24.78 7.35 -6.91
C ASP A 821 24.69 8.50 -7.93
N SER A 822 24.43 9.72 -7.45
CA SER A 822 24.30 10.93 -8.28
C SER A 822 25.64 11.61 -8.57
N GLY A 823 26.70 11.25 -7.83
CA GLY A 823 27.99 11.94 -7.84
C GLY A 823 28.03 13.18 -6.95
N VAL A 824 26.92 13.53 -6.27
CA VAL A 824 26.80 14.69 -5.39
C VAL A 824 26.23 14.26 -4.03
N ILE A 825 27.02 14.40 -2.98
CA ILE A 825 26.65 13.98 -1.63
C ILE A 825 25.87 15.10 -0.93
N THR A 826 24.57 14.87 -0.76
CA THR A 826 23.71 15.74 0.07
C THR A 826 23.95 15.51 1.56
N PHE A 827 23.63 16.52 2.40
CA PHE A 827 23.69 16.37 3.85
C PHE A 827 22.85 15.18 4.36
N ALA A 828 21.67 14.94 3.77
CA ALA A 828 20.81 13.80 4.12
C ALA A 828 21.47 12.45 3.83
N SER A 829 22.16 12.31 2.69
CA SER A 829 22.95 11.12 2.35
C SER A 829 24.08 10.91 3.35
N MET A 830 24.91 11.94 3.56
CA MET A 830 26.07 11.86 4.46
C MET A 830 25.64 11.58 5.91
N LYS A 831 24.58 12.24 6.41
CA LYS A 831 24.01 12.02 7.75
C LYS A 831 23.60 10.56 7.93
N LYS A 832 22.90 9.96 6.95
CA LYS A 832 22.50 8.54 7.00
C LYS A 832 23.72 7.60 6.98
N ALA A 833 24.69 7.82 6.10
CA ALA A 833 25.94 7.03 6.04
C ALA A 833 26.76 7.08 7.35
N LEU A 834 26.87 8.25 7.99
CA LEU A 834 27.60 8.43 9.24
C LEU A 834 26.85 7.86 10.46
N ILE A 835 25.52 7.93 10.50
CA ILE A 835 24.69 7.32 11.55
C ILE A 835 24.76 5.78 11.45
N GLY A 836 24.72 5.22 10.24
CA GLY A 836 24.85 3.79 10.00
C GLY A 836 26.17 3.22 10.52
N ASP A 837 27.26 3.98 10.42
CA ASP A 837 28.54 3.63 11.05
C ASP A 837 28.48 3.62 12.58
N LYS A 838 27.77 4.56 13.22
CA LYS A 838 27.57 4.60 14.68
C LYS A 838 26.80 3.37 15.15
N GLN A 839 25.71 3.02 14.46
CA GLN A 839 24.91 1.82 14.75
C GLN A 839 25.69 0.52 14.50
N ALA A 840 26.45 0.43 13.40
CA ALA A 840 27.33 -0.71 13.12
C ALA A 840 28.53 -0.84 14.08
N SER A 841 28.73 0.15 14.95
CA SER A 841 29.73 0.13 16.04
C SER A 841 29.11 -0.16 17.42
N ALA A 842 27.78 -0.05 17.55
CA ALA A 842 27.03 -0.18 18.82
C ALA A 842 26.02 -1.34 18.86
N SER A 843 25.77 -2.04 17.74
CA SER A 843 24.85 -3.19 17.63
C SER A 843 25.53 -4.55 17.89
N MET A 844 26.58 -4.56 18.73
CA MET A 844 27.33 -5.74 19.19
C MET A 844 27.90 -5.48 20.58
#